data_AF-Q3Z9S5-F1
#
_entry.id   AF-Q3Z9S5-F1
#
_cell.length_a   1.000
_cell.length_b   1.000
_cell.length_c   1.000
_cell.angle_alpha   90.00
_cell.angle_beta   90.00
_cell.angle_gamma   90.00
#
_symmetry.space_group_name_H-M   'P 1'
#
loop_
_entity.id
_entity.type
_entity.pdbx_description
1 polymer ?
#
loop_
_entity_poly.entity_id
_entity_poly.type
_entity_poly.pdbx_seq_one_letter_code
_entity_poly.pdbx_strand_id
1 'polypeptide(L)'
;MTTATRKYTIDDILAKLQGVKKNGSGWMACCPAHADKNPSLSVCEKSGKILIKCFAGCSYETIMSALDMPVNDAMPKTAKSSKKNSPLGRIVMAYPYEQKDGSIYYEHVRYQPKTFRFRRPDQNGYYINNMDGIDHILYRLPNLVRGIAEGKSVYIAEGEKDVDNIRGLNLVATCNDCGAGKWEDKYSDELKGAPQVIIIADKDEPGRKHASEVALSVHNRGVPVKIIEMPGEFQKTEDGYTGVKDFSDWLNAGGTASQLEKLVAEAPVYVPPLIQDSLREISGERYCVENGRVCLIKGGRDGSLTLPLCNFTARVTEEITRDNGVEVSKFFRILGHDYAGNNLPAIEVSASSFPGLNWVVSEWGMRAIIGAGQSVKDCLREAMQLLSQNAQSRHIYTHTGWRHINGQDIFLSQGGAIGCDGVDVDLEPQLQRYFLGTPDPEKLRESVRASLNFLYIADLSVTLPLWTTMYLSPLAEALEPAFTLWLVAVSGSYKSTLSALALCHFGDFDNNHLPASWRDTGNQLEKLLFTAKDLPLVIDDWAPGQDNNKKRELEAKAEHIIRAQGNHQGRGRMRSDTTSRLSYYPRGMLVTSGEHTPSGHSHTARIISVRLEKEMVDLGLMTEAQTKDRHLYRQAMANYIAWLQPNWLERKCELRQKFTQLRAEITNELSDCKIHSRLPDVVAILLIALSTALEFAKSTGELKADEYDLFMNEGRRYFMDMAKEQGEMVEEQRPGQRAIEAIQASLRIGTAVLRNKNDAALTELPSGKTAIGWRDYMNGHTLLDPAATYQVIVQHCAKSNNPYTINELETWRDLNRMGFTEASNDGRPTVMARVTAIPKSFRVVKVKNEAIGLAKTTSLPLEGMENV
;
A
#
# COMPACT_ATOMS: atom_id res chain seq x y z
N MET A 1 -8.15 -44.15 -56.05
CA MET A 1 -8.32 -44.26 -54.58
C MET A 1 -7.19 -45.11 -54.04
N THR A 2 -6.12 -44.47 -53.59
CA THR A 2 -5.03 -45.12 -52.85
C THR A 2 -5.39 -45.05 -51.37
N THR A 3 -5.87 -46.15 -50.81
CA THR A 3 -6.05 -46.32 -49.36
C THR A 3 -4.67 -46.26 -48.70
N ALA A 4 -4.40 -45.20 -47.93
CA ALA A 4 -3.25 -45.15 -47.06
C ALA A 4 -3.37 -46.28 -46.02
N THR A 5 -2.56 -47.32 -46.17
CA THR A 5 -2.44 -48.42 -45.21
C THR A 5 -1.91 -47.86 -43.90
N ARG A 6 -2.70 -47.97 -42.82
CA ARG A 6 -2.22 -47.62 -41.47
C ARG A 6 -1.07 -48.55 -41.09
N LYS A 7 0.01 -47.97 -40.55
CA LYS A 7 1.18 -48.71 -40.07
C LYS A 7 0.92 -49.46 -38.76
N TYR A 8 0.00 -48.98 -37.93
CA TYR A 8 -0.37 -49.58 -36.65
C TYR A 8 -1.89 -49.62 -36.51
N THR A 9 -2.38 -50.74 -36.00
CA THR A 9 -3.77 -50.97 -35.59
C THR A 9 -3.97 -50.52 -34.14
N ILE A 10 -5.23 -50.44 -33.70
CA ILE A 10 -5.52 -50.10 -32.30
C ILE A 10 -5.01 -51.20 -31.36
N ASP A 11 -5.05 -52.45 -31.80
CA ASP A 11 -4.54 -53.60 -31.05
C ASP A 11 -3.02 -53.53 -30.86
N ASP A 12 -2.27 -53.06 -31.86
CA ASP A 12 -0.81 -52.86 -31.75
C ASP A 12 -0.44 -51.87 -30.65
N ILE A 13 -1.26 -50.82 -30.46
CA ILE A 13 -1.04 -49.80 -29.43
C ILE A 13 -1.47 -50.33 -28.06
N LEU A 14 -2.62 -51.00 -27.97
CA LEU A 14 -3.12 -51.55 -26.71
C LEU A 14 -2.20 -52.65 -26.15
N ALA A 15 -1.56 -53.44 -27.02
CA ALA A 15 -0.61 -54.49 -26.62
C ALA A 15 0.63 -53.95 -25.89
N LYS A 16 0.97 -52.67 -26.08
CA LYS A 16 2.12 -52.01 -25.44
C LYS A 16 1.78 -51.22 -24.18
N LEU A 17 0.51 -51.21 -23.78
CA LEU A 17 0.02 -50.42 -22.65
C LEU A 17 -0.29 -51.31 -21.44
N GLN A 18 -0.06 -50.78 -20.24
CA GLN A 18 -0.39 -51.46 -18.98
C GLN A 18 -1.72 -50.94 -18.42
N GLY A 19 -2.43 -51.75 -17.62
CA GLY A 19 -3.68 -51.34 -16.97
C GLY A 19 -4.85 -51.11 -17.93
N VAL A 20 -4.81 -51.71 -19.13
CA VAL A 20 -5.83 -51.53 -20.18
C VAL A 20 -7.19 -52.04 -19.71
N LYS A 21 -8.18 -51.16 -19.71
CA LYS A 21 -9.60 -51.44 -19.39
C LYS A 21 -10.50 -50.84 -20.45
N LYS A 22 -11.51 -51.58 -20.87
CA LYS A 22 -12.51 -51.08 -21.81
C LYS A 22 -13.33 -49.97 -21.15
N ASN A 23 -13.50 -48.84 -21.84
CA ASN A 23 -14.29 -47.70 -21.37
C ASN A 23 -15.12 -47.13 -22.52
N GLY A 24 -16.44 -47.42 -22.51
CA GLY A 24 -17.34 -47.06 -23.60
C GLY A 24 -16.91 -47.66 -24.95
N SER A 25 -16.78 -46.80 -25.97
CA SER A 25 -16.31 -47.17 -27.32
C SER A 25 -14.78 -47.19 -27.47
N GLY A 26 -14.03 -47.13 -26.37
CA GLY A 26 -12.56 -47.11 -26.36
C GLY A 26 -11.96 -47.84 -25.15
N TRP A 27 -10.73 -47.47 -24.80
CA TRP A 27 -9.95 -48.06 -23.73
C TRP A 27 -9.27 -46.99 -22.88
N MET A 28 -9.16 -47.24 -21.59
CA MET A 28 -8.31 -46.51 -20.66
C MET A 28 -7.10 -47.37 -20.31
N ALA A 29 -5.91 -46.78 -20.26
CA ALA A 29 -4.68 -47.45 -19.87
C ALA A 29 -3.77 -46.52 -19.05
N CYS A 30 -2.76 -47.08 -18.39
CA CYS A 30 -1.70 -46.29 -17.78
C CYS A 30 -0.84 -45.64 -18.87
N CYS A 31 -0.60 -44.34 -18.74
CA CYS A 31 0.22 -43.61 -19.69
C CYS A 31 1.70 -43.99 -19.52
N PRO A 32 2.40 -44.46 -20.57
CA PRO A 32 3.81 -44.87 -20.45
C PRO A 32 4.77 -43.68 -20.35
N ALA A 33 4.30 -42.47 -20.69
CA ALA A 33 5.08 -41.23 -20.66
C ALA A 33 5.24 -40.60 -19.26
N HIS A 34 4.62 -41.14 -18.22
CA HIS A 34 4.84 -40.75 -16.83
C HIS A 34 4.61 -41.93 -15.89
N ALA A 35 4.97 -41.80 -14.61
CA ALA A 35 4.70 -42.82 -13.60
C ALA A 35 3.19 -42.86 -13.27
N ASP A 36 2.45 -43.68 -14.01
CA ASP A 36 0.98 -43.73 -13.93
C ASP A 36 0.49 -44.98 -13.18
N LYS A 37 -0.07 -44.77 -11.97
CA LYS A 37 -0.69 -45.83 -11.16
C LYS A 37 -2.19 -46.00 -11.44
N ASN A 38 -2.85 -45.00 -12.04
CA ASN A 38 -4.30 -44.96 -12.26
C ASN A 38 -4.59 -44.60 -13.73
N PRO A 39 -5.14 -45.51 -14.56
CA PRO A 39 -5.25 -45.33 -16.00
C PRO A 39 -5.69 -43.93 -16.45
N SER A 40 -4.75 -43.12 -16.94
CA SER A 40 -4.98 -41.72 -17.37
C SER A 40 -4.96 -41.55 -18.90
N LEU A 41 -4.61 -42.59 -19.64
CA LEU A 41 -4.50 -42.58 -21.11
C LEU A 41 -5.76 -43.15 -21.76
N SER A 42 -6.48 -42.34 -22.52
CA SER A 42 -7.59 -42.79 -23.37
C SER A 42 -7.09 -43.12 -24.77
N VAL A 43 -7.40 -44.32 -25.25
CA VAL A 43 -7.17 -44.79 -26.61
C VAL A 43 -8.52 -45.16 -27.23
N CYS A 44 -8.88 -44.60 -28.37
CA CYS A 44 -10.11 -44.97 -29.07
C CYS A 44 -9.96 -44.85 -30.58
N GLU A 45 -10.75 -45.63 -31.32
CA GLU A 45 -10.82 -45.52 -32.78
C GLU A 45 -12.11 -44.80 -33.20
N LYS A 46 -11.97 -43.76 -34.02
CA LYS A 46 -13.11 -43.01 -34.57
C LYS A 46 -12.87 -42.66 -36.03
N SER A 47 -13.82 -43.00 -36.89
CA SER A 47 -13.80 -42.68 -38.33
C SER A 47 -12.49 -43.07 -39.04
N GLY A 48 -11.98 -44.27 -38.75
CA GLY A 48 -10.73 -44.75 -39.35
C GLY A 48 -9.48 -44.02 -38.86
N LYS A 49 -9.51 -43.34 -37.69
CA LYS A 49 -8.32 -42.80 -36.98
C LYS A 49 -8.23 -43.30 -35.53
N ILE A 50 -7.02 -43.61 -35.07
CA ILE A 50 -6.75 -43.93 -33.66
C ILE A 50 -6.42 -42.61 -32.95
N LEU A 51 -7.14 -42.32 -31.87
CA LEU A 51 -6.98 -41.14 -31.05
C LEU A 51 -6.40 -41.56 -29.70
N ILE A 52 -5.35 -40.87 -29.28
CA ILE A 52 -4.66 -41.10 -28.01
C ILE A 52 -4.65 -39.78 -27.25
N LYS A 53 -5.12 -39.77 -26.00
CA LYS A 53 -5.13 -38.58 -25.14
C LYS A 53 -4.81 -38.96 -23.70
N CYS A 54 -3.81 -38.31 -23.11
CA CYS A 54 -3.51 -38.42 -21.68
C CYS A 54 -4.21 -37.29 -20.92
N PHE A 55 -4.99 -37.62 -19.90
CA PHE A 55 -5.68 -36.63 -19.05
C PHE A 55 -4.77 -36.00 -17.98
N ALA A 56 -3.57 -36.55 -17.77
CA ALA A 56 -2.54 -35.97 -16.93
C ALA A 56 -1.61 -34.99 -17.67
N GLY A 57 -1.81 -34.77 -18.98
CA GLY A 57 -1.15 -33.69 -19.73
C GLY A 57 0.02 -34.08 -20.65
N CYS A 58 0.34 -35.36 -20.84
CA CYS A 58 1.41 -35.77 -21.77
C CYS A 58 1.05 -35.51 -23.24
N SER A 59 2.04 -35.08 -24.05
CA SER A 59 1.86 -34.87 -25.50
C SER A 59 1.80 -36.19 -26.27
N TYR A 60 1.22 -36.16 -27.46
CA TYR A 60 1.13 -37.34 -28.34
C TYR A 60 2.52 -37.89 -28.70
N GLU A 61 3.46 -37.01 -29.01
CA GLU A 61 4.84 -37.35 -29.36
C GLU A 61 5.55 -38.05 -28.21
N THR A 62 5.40 -37.55 -26.98
CA THR A 62 5.98 -38.17 -25.78
C THR A 62 5.40 -39.56 -25.53
N ILE A 63 4.09 -39.74 -25.73
CA ILE A 63 3.41 -41.03 -25.56
C ILE A 63 3.89 -42.04 -26.61
N MET A 64 3.95 -41.64 -27.88
CA MET A 64 4.39 -42.51 -28.98
C MET A 64 5.87 -42.87 -28.86
N SER A 65 6.71 -41.94 -28.41
CA SER A 65 8.12 -42.20 -28.10
C SER A 65 8.26 -43.20 -26.95
N ALA A 66 7.47 -43.06 -25.89
CA ALA A 66 7.48 -43.99 -24.75
C ALA A 66 6.96 -45.40 -25.11
N LEU A 67 6.25 -45.54 -26.24
CA LEU A 67 5.78 -46.82 -26.79
C LEU A 67 6.78 -47.46 -27.77
N ASP A 68 7.96 -46.85 -27.99
CA ASP A 68 8.90 -47.21 -29.05
C ASP A 68 8.23 -47.26 -30.44
N MET A 69 7.30 -46.35 -30.69
CA MET A 69 6.59 -46.23 -31.96
C MET A 69 6.99 -44.91 -32.66
N PRO A 70 8.03 -44.92 -33.50
CA PRO A 70 8.60 -43.70 -34.09
C PRO A 70 7.58 -42.94 -34.95
N VAL A 71 7.48 -41.64 -34.68
CA VAL A 71 6.60 -40.70 -35.37
C VAL A 71 7.30 -40.21 -36.65
N ASN A 72 7.10 -40.87 -37.80
CA ASN A 72 7.37 -40.40 -39.18
C ASN A 72 6.83 -41.48 -40.16
N ASP A 73 6.11 -41.22 -41.25
CA ASP A 73 5.95 -40.06 -42.11
C ASP A 73 4.48 -39.94 -42.59
N ALA A 74 4.07 -38.71 -42.90
CA ALA A 74 2.72 -38.30 -43.36
C ALA A 74 1.61 -38.21 -42.29
N MET A 75 1.87 -37.57 -41.15
CA MET A 75 0.88 -36.57 -40.74
C MET A 75 1.00 -35.43 -41.76
N PRO A 76 -0.08 -35.03 -42.45
CA PRO A 76 -0.05 -33.78 -43.17
C PRO A 76 0.43 -32.73 -42.17
N LYS A 77 1.47 -31.97 -42.53
CA LYS A 77 1.72 -30.64 -41.92
C LYS A 77 0.35 -30.05 -41.66
N THR A 78 0.13 -29.52 -40.47
CA THR A 78 -1.06 -28.77 -40.08
C THR A 78 -1.27 -27.60 -41.05
N ALA A 79 -1.76 -27.89 -42.26
CA ALA A 79 -2.84 -27.14 -42.83
C ALA A 79 -3.87 -27.16 -41.71
N LYS A 80 -4.01 -26.00 -41.05
CA LYS A 80 -5.18 -25.67 -40.26
C LYS A 80 -6.32 -26.46 -40.87
N SER A 81 -6.92 -27.37 -40.11
CA SER A 81 -8.23 -27.82 -40.49
C SER A 81 -9.09 -26.55 -40.42
N SER A 82 -9.12 -25.84 -41.55
CA SER A 82 -10.40 -25.68 -42.20
C SER A 82 -11.09 -27.03 -42.00
N LYS A 83 -11.94 -27.09 -40.96
CA LYS A 83 -13.31 -27.52 -41.22
C LYS A 83 -13.54 -27.02 -42.62
N LYS A 84 -13.70 -27.91 -43.61
CA LYS A 84 -14.32 -27.50 -44.86
C LYS A 84 -15.49 -26.66 -44.39
N ASN A 85 -15.34 -25.34 -44.47
CA ASN A 85 -16.40 -24.45 -44.16
C ASN A 85 -17.39 -24.98 -45.17
N SER A 86 -18.48 -25.60 -44.70
CA SER A 86 -19.74 -25.48 -45.41
C SER A 86 -19.71 -24.05 -45.92
N PRO A 87 -19.64 -23.83 -47.26
CA PRO A 87 -19.25 -22.54 -47.82
C PRO A 87 -19.93 -21.48 -46.98
N LEU A 88 -19.12 -20.66 -46.29
CA LEU A 88 -19.66 -19.68 -45.36
C LEU A 88 -20.78 -19.00 -46.13
N GLY A 89 -21.97 -19.05 -45.54
CA GLY A 89 -23.18 -18.61 -46.22
C GLY A 89 -23.02 -17.20 -46.78
N ARG A 90 -24.01 -16.71 -47.50
CA ARG A 90 -24.01 -15.28 -47.81
C ARG A 90 -24.05 -14.50 -46.49
N ILE A 91 -23.16 -13.52 -46.31
CA ILE A 91 -23.28 -12.55 -45.21
C ILE A 91 -24.57 -11.77 -45.45
N VAL A 92 -25.48 -11.85 -44.49
CA VAL A 92 -26.75 -11.14 -44.51
C VAL A 92 -26.60 -9.78 -43.83
N MET A 93 -25.82 -9.74 -42.75
CA MET A 93 -25.61 -8.53 -41.94
C MET A 93 -24.30 -8.63 -41.17
N ALA A 94 -23.61 -7.50 -40.98
CA ALA A 94 -22.49 -7.37 -40.06
C ALA A 94 -22.81 -6.26 -39.07
N TYR A 95 -22.82 -6.58 -37.78
CA TYR A 95 -23.11 -5.64 -36.71
C TYR A 95 -21.79 -5.13 -36.10
N PRO A 96 -21.44 -3.85 -36.28
CA PRO A 96 -20.19 -3.30 -35.75
C PRO A 96 -20.29 -3.01 -34.26
N TYR A 97 -19.38 -3.57 -33.48
CA TYR A 97 -19.13 -3.23 -32.09
C TYR A 97 -18.02 -2.19 -32.06
N GLU A 98 -18.38 -0.97 -31.66
CA GLU A 98 -17.53 0.21 -31.73
C GLU A 98 -17.05 0.59 -30.32
N GLN A 99 -15.78 1.01 -30.20
CA GLN A 99 -15.28 1.64 -28.96
C GLN A 99 -15.93 3.01 -28.77
N LYS A 100 -15.78 3.62 -27.58
CA LYS A 100 -16.39 4.91 -27.23
C LYS A 100 -16.04 6.05 -28.19
N ASP A 101 -14.90 5.98 -28.86
CA ASP A 101 -14.45 6.96 -29.88
C ASP A 101 -15.08 6.74 -31.28
N GLY A 102 -15.89 5.70 -31.45
CA GLY A 102 -16.53 5.32 -32.71
C GLY A 102 -15.68 4.41 -33.60
N SER A 103 -14.47 4.04 -33.19
CA SER A 103 -13.64 3.07 -33.93
C SER A 103 -14.23 1.66 -33.85
N ILE A 104 -14.27 0.95 -34.98
CA ILE A 104 -14.75 -0.45 -35.02
C ILE A 104 -13.76 -1.34 -34.27
N TYR A 105 -14.21 -2.00 -33.21
CA TYR A 105 -13.40 -2.92 -32.41
C TYR A 105 -13.51 -4.35 -32.95
N TYR A 106 -14.73 -4.81 -33.21
CA TYR A 106 -15.01 -6.08 -33.90
C TYR A 106 -16.41 -6.05 -34.52
N GLU A 107 -16.76 -7.08 -35.28
CA GLU A 107 -18.07 -7.25 -35.89
C GLU A 107 -18.66 -8.63 -35.58
N HIS A 108 -19.95 -8.66 -35.28
CA HIS A 108 -20.74 -9.87 -35.18
C HIS A 108 -21.50 -10.08 -36.50
N VAL A 109 -21.13 -11.11 -37.25
CA VAL A 109 -21.55 -11.33 -38.64
C VAL A 109 -22.58 -12.45 -38.72
N ARG A 110 -23.74 -12.14 -39.31
CA ARG A 110 -24.84 -13.08 -39.57
C ARG A 110 -24.78 -13.63 -40.99
N TYR A 111 -24.85 -14.94 -41.11
CA TYR A 111 -24.83 -15.71 -42.37
C TYR A 111 -26.19 -16.33 -42.71
N GLN A 112 -26.36 -16.75 -43.97
CA GLN A 112 -27.47 -17.62 -44.44
C GLN A 112 -26.92 -18.91 -45.07
N PRO A 113 -27.22 -20.13 -44.55
CA PRO A 113 -28.12 -20.44 -43.42
C PRO A 113 -27.70 -19.81 -42.08
N LYS A 114 -28.68 -19.54 -41.19
CA LYS A 114 -28.53 -18.73 -39.96
C LYS A 114 -27.40 -19.27 -39.08
N THR A 115 -26.25 -18.61 -39.15
CA THR A 115 -25.10 -18.82 -38.27
C THR A 115 -24.45 -17.47 -37.99
N PHE A 116 -23.83 -17.34 -36.83
CA PHE A 116 -23.14 -16.11 -36.43
C PHE A 116 -21.66 -16.37 -36.21
N ARG A 117 -20.81 -15.40 -36.57
CA ARG A 117 -19.35 -15.44 -36.37
C ARG A 117 -18.82 -14.06 -36.02
N PHE A 118 -17.74 -14.01 -35.26
CA PHE A 118 -17.00 -12.79 -35.01
C PHE A 118 -15.89 -12.58 -36.02
N ARG A 119 -15.60 -11.32 -36.34
CA ARG A 119 -14.38 -10.91 -37.03
C ARG A 119 -13.91 -9.55 -36.51
N ARG A 120 -12.61 -9.29 -36.57
CA ARG A 120 -11.99 -8.01 -36.15
C ARG A 120 -11.10 -7.44 -37.24
N PRO A 121 -10.97 -6.11 -37.36
CA PRO A 121 -10.02 -5.52 -38.28
C PRO A 121 -8.57 -5.82 -37.84
N ASP A 122 -7.67 -6.02 -38.79
CA ASP A 122 -6.23 -6.01 -38.60
C ASP A 122 -5.65 -4.60 -38.84
N GLN A 123 -4.34 -4.43 -38.63
CA GLN A 123 -3.65 -3.14 -38.81
C GLN A 123 -3.72 -2.60 -40.26
N ASN A 124 -4.10 -3.44 -41.22
CA ASN A 124 -4.18 -3.10 -42.64
C ASN A 124 -5.64 -3.00 -43.15
N GLY A 125 -6.64 -3.11 -42.26
CA GLY A 125 -8.06 -3.07 -42.60
C GLY A 125 -8.67 -4.37 -43.14
N TYR A 126 -7.95 -5.49 -43.10
CA TYR A 126 -8.51 -6.82 -43.38
C TYR A 126 -9.17 -7.41 -42.13
N TYR A 127 -10.02 -8.43 -42.31
CA TYR A 127 -10.73 -9.07 -41.19
C TYR A 127 -10.09 -10.38 -40.75
N ILE A 128 -9.81 -10.50 -39.45
CA ILE A 128 -9.40 -11.72 -38.76
C ILE A 128 -10.63 -12.36 -38.12
N ASN A 129 -10.92 -13.64 -38.42
CA ASN A 129 -12.12 -14.35 -37.96
C ASN A 129 -11.96 -15.02 -36.58
N ASN A 130 -11.57 -14.25 -35.56
CA ASN A 130 -11.50 -14.67 -34.14
C ASN A 130 -11.69 -13.45 -33.21
N MET A 131 -11.75 -13.72 -31.90
CA MET A 131 -11.80 -12.72 -30.83
C MET A 131 -10.55 -12.76 -29.93
N ASP A 132 -9.45 -13.33 -30.41
CA ASP A 132 -8.26 -13.57 -29.59
C ASP A 132 -7.64 -12.23 -29.18
N GLY A 133 -7.55 -11.97 -27.86
CA GLY A 133 -6.99 -10.75 -27.29
C GLY A 133 -7.92 -9.53 -27.36
N ILE A 134 -9.23 -9.75 -27.53
CA ILE A 134 -10.27 -8.71 -27.56
C ILE A 134 -11.35 -9.01 -26.53
N ASP A 135 -11.74 -8.00 -25.77
CA ASP A 135 -12.85 -8.10 -24.82
C ASP A 135 -14.20 -7.82 -25.49
N HIS A 136 -15.23 -8.48 -24.98
CA HIS A 136 -16.61 -8.26 -25.40
C HIS A 136 -17.14 -6.93 -24.84
N ILE A 137 -17.81 -6.14 -25.68
CA ILE A 137 -18.39 -4.82 -25.33
C ILE A 137 -19.88 -4.75 -25.69
N LEU A 138 -20.57 -3.72 -25.21
CA LEU A 138 -21.97 -3.47 -25.56
C LEU A 138 -22.14 -2.98 -26.99
N TYR A 139 -23.19 -3.46 -27.67
CA TYR A 139 -23.52 -3.02 -29.02
C TYR A 139 -23.92 -1.53 -29.04
N ARG A 140 -23.41 -0.75 -30.00
CA ARG A 140 -23.66 0.71 -30.09
C ARG A 140 -23.18 1.54 -28.89
N LEU A 141 -22.06 1.13 -28.27
CA LEU A 141 -21.49 1.82 -27.11
C LEU A 141 -21.34 3.35 -27.25
N PRO A 142 -20.89 3.94 -28.38
CA PRO A 142 -20.86 5.40 -28.56
C PRO A 142 -22.22 6.06 -28.40
N ASN A 143 -23.26 5.49 -29.03
CA ASN A 143 -24.62 6.01 -28.97
C ASN A 143 -25.20 5.86 -27.57
N LEU A 144 -24.88 4.77 -26.88
CA LEU A 144 -25.28 4.53 -25.51
C LEU A 144 -24.72 5.61 -24.57
N VAL A 145 -23.40 5.82 -24.59
CA VAL A 145 -22.73 6.82 -23.74
C VAL A 145 -23.27 8.22 -24.00
N ARG A 146 -23.43 8.61 -25.29
CA ARG A 146 -24.03 9.90 -25.65
C ARG A 146 -25.48 10.02 -25.19
N GLY A 147 -26.28 8.98 -25.37
CA GLY A 147 -27.68 8.96 -24.96
C GLY A 147 -27.86 9.14 -23.45
N ILE A 148 -27.02 8.48 -22.67
CA ILE A 148 -26.98 8.64 -21.21
C ILE A 148 -26.60 10.07 -20.82
N ALA A 149 -25.57 10.65 -21.47
CA ALA A 149 -25.16 12.03 -21.21
C ALA A 149 -26.26 13.05 -21.56
N GLU A 150 -27.11 12.76 -22.54
CA GLU A 150 -28.28 13.56 -22.92
C GLU A 150 -29.51 13.31 -22.02
N GLY A 151 -29.41 12.43 -21.03
CA GLY A 151 -30.52 12.10 -20.13
C GLY A 151 -31.64 11.31 -20.78
N LYS A 152 -31.35 10.49 -21.80
CA LYS A 152 -32.32 9.62 -22.47
C LYS A 152 -32.42 8.27 -21.78
N SER A 153 -33.61 7.68 -21.80
CA SER A 153 -33.82 6.29 -21.37
C SER A 153 -33.13 5.30 -22.31
N VAL A 154 -32.58 4.23 -21.76
CA VAL A 154 -31.85 3.20 -22.50
C VAL A 154 -32.70 1.93 -22.61
N TYR A 155 -32.84 1.40 -23.82
CA TYR A 155 -33.54 0.15 -24.09
C TYR A 155 -32.53 -1.00 -24.27
N ILE A 156 -32.78 -2.14 -23.64
CA ILE A 156 -31.98 -3.35 -23.79
C ILE A 156 -32.83 -4.40 -24.48
N ALA A 157 -32.34 -4.93 -25.60
CA ALA A 157 -32.95 -6.05 -26.31
C ALA A 157 -32.01 -7.27 -26.29
N GLU A 158 -32.52 -8.45 -26.63
CA GLU A 158 -31.73 -9.70 -26.61
C GLU A 158 -30.69 -9.76 -27.76
N GLY A 159 -30.94 -9.10 -28.90
CA GLY A 159 -30.05 -9.18 -30.06
C GLY A 159 -29.97 -7.91 -30.91
N GLU A 160 -28.95 -7.84 -31.78
CA GLU A 160 -28.59 -6.62 -32.51
C GLU A 160 -29.67 -6.14 -33.49
N LYS A 161 -30.45 -7.08 -34.05
CA LYS A 161 -31.55 -6.76 -34.97
C LYS A 161 -32.63 -5.94 -34.26
N ASP A 162 -32.99 -6.33 -33.05
CA ASP A 162 -34.01 -5.61 -32.26
C ASP A 162 -33.49 -4.26 -31.80
N VAL A 163 -32.21 -4.16 -31.44
CA VAL A 163 -31.54 -2.88 -31.14
C VAL A 163 -31.61 -1.92 -32.33
N ASP A 164 -31.26 -2.38 -33.54
CA ASP A 164 -31.32 -1.54 -34.74
C ASP A 164 -32.76 -1.11 -35.07
N ASN A 165 -33.76 -1.96 -34.82
CA ASN A 165 -35.18 -1.65 -34.99
C ASN A 165 -35.69 -0.61 -33.97
N ILE A 166 -35.32 -0.73 -32.69
CA ILE A 166 -35.65 0.24 -31.64
C ILE A 166 -35.02 1.60 -31.97
N ARG A 167 -33.77 1.59 -32.43
CA ARG A 167 -33.07 2.80 -32.89
C ARG A 167 -33.77 3.43 -34.10
N GLY A 168 -34.39 2.63 -34.97
CA GLY A 168 -35.25 3.12 -36.06
C GLY A 168 -36.41 3.99 -35.60
N LEU A 169 -36.78 3.91 -34.31
CA LEU A 169 -37.75 4.78 -33.64
C LEU A 169 -37.12 5.98 -32.92
N ASN A 170 -35.84 6.29 -33.18
CA ASN A 170 -35.04 7.35 -32.53
C ASN A 170 -34.82 7.16 -31.02
N LEU A 171 -34.84 5.92 -30.54
CA LEU A 171 -34.58 5.57 -29.14
C LEU A 171 -33.13 5.07 -28.95
N VAL A 172 -32.60 5.20 -27.73
CA VAL A 172 -31.25 4.71 -27.38
C VAL A 172 -31.36 3.24 -27.00
N ALA A 173 -30.69 2.35 -27.73
CA ALA A 173 -30.77 0.91 -27.49
C ALA A 173 -29.42 0.20 -27.57
N THR A 174 -29.26 -0.89 -26.83
CA THR A 174 -28.04 -1.73 -26.76
C THR A 174 -28.39 -3.21 -26.48
N CYS A 175 -27.42 -4.11 -26.66
CA CYS A 175 -27.45 -5.51 -26.23
C CYS A 175 -26.02 -6.02 -25.96
N ASN A 176 -25.89 -7.14 -25.25
CA ASN A 176 -24.63 -7.88 -25.20
C ASN A 176 -24.49 -8.75 -26.47
N ASP A 177 -23.27 -9.11 -26.83
CA ASP A 177 -23.07 -10.10 -27.88
C ASP A 177 -23.35 -11.52 -27.37
N CYS A 178 -23.51 -12.46 -28.31
CA CYS A 178 -23.87 -13.86 -28.06
C CYS A 178 -25.28 -14.12 -27.48
N GLY A 179 -26.10 -13.09 -27.26
CA GLY A 179 -27.52 -13.22 -26.89
C GLY A 179 -27.78 -13.66 -25.44
N ALA A 180 -28.93 -14.30 -25.21
CA ALA A 180 -29.42 -14.65 -23.88
C ALA A 180 -28.42 -15.47 -23.02
N GLY A 181 -28.36 -15.13 -21.73
CA GLY A 181 -27.54 -15.82 -20.72
C GLY A 181 -26.03 -15.51 -20.79
N LYS A 182 -25.63 -14.46 -21.52
CA LYS A 182 -24.24 -14.00 -21.64
C LYS A 182 -24.02 -12.58 -21.10
N TRP A 183 -24.93 -12.09 -20.26
CA TRP A 183 -24.77 -10.80 -19.60
C TRP A 183 -23.74 -10.89 -18.47
N GLU A 184 -22.74 -10.02 -18.50
CA GLU A 184 -21.73 -9.86 -17.45
C GLU A 184 -21.93 -8.53 -16.73
N ASP A 185 -21.54 -8.49 -15.46
CA ASP A 185 -21.67 -7.33 -14.58
C ASP A 185 -20.96 -6.07 -15.11
N LYS A 186 -19.88 -6.24 -15.89
CA LYS A 186 -19.15 -5.16 -16.56
C LYS A 186 -20.02 -4.36 -17.53
N TYR A 187 -21.03 -4.98 -18.15
CA TYR A 187 -21.95 -4.29 -19.06
C TYR A 187 -22.86 -3.33 -18.30
N SER A 188 -23.29 -3.72 -17.09
CA SER A 188 -24.11 -2.88 -16.23
C SER A 188 -23.35 -1.65 -15.70
N ASP A 189 -22.01 -1.71 -15.64
CA ASP A 189 -21.20 -0.56 -15.25
C ASP A 189 -21.22 0.57 -16.28
N GLU A 190 -21.37 0.25 -17.58
CA GLU A 190 -21.53 1.24 -18.67
C GLU A 190 -22.90 1.95 -18.65
N LEU A 191 -23.86 1.44 -17.87
CA LEU A 191 -25.21 2.00 -17.74
C LEU A 191 -25.36 2.96 -16.55
N LYS A 192 -24.30 3.17 -15.77
CA LYS A 192 -24.31 4.11 -14.64
C LYS A 192 -24.62 5.52 -15.12
N GLY A 193 -25.51 6.20 -14.40
CA GLY A 193 -25.97 7.55 -14.75
C GLY A 193 -27.12 7.58 -15.75
N ALA A 194 -27.54 6.45 -16.32
CA ALA A 194 -28.77 6.38 -17.11
C ALA A 194 -29.99 6.74 -16.23
N PRO A 195 -30.90 7.62 -16.69
CA PRO A 195 -32.10 7.96 -15.92
C PRO A 195 -33.02 6.74 -15.68
N GLN A 196 -33.10 5.86 -16.66
CA GLN A 196 -33.86 4.61 -16.60
C GLN A 196 -33.40 3.65 -17.69
N VAL A 197 -33.45 2.35 -17.37
CA VAL A 197 -33.22 1.24 -18.30
C VAL A 197 -34.52 0.45 -18.49
N ILE A 198 -34.88 0.18 -19.74
CA ILE A 198 -36.05 -0.62 -20.14
C ILE A 198 -35.56 -1.88 -20.83
N ILE A 199 -35.83 -3.05 -20.25
CA ILE A 199 -35.46 -4.34 -20.82
C ILE A 199 -36.68 -4.91 -21.56
N ILE A 200 -36.52 -5.20 -22.84
CA ILE A 200 -37.53 -5.86 -23.67
C ILE A 200 -37.24 -7.36 -23.68
N ALA A 201 -38.08 -8.13 -23.00
CA ALA A 201 -37.93 -9.58 -22.91
C ALA A 201 -38.58 -10.28 -24.11
N ASP A 202 -37.86 -11.21 -24.74
CA ASP A 202 -38.43 -12.18 -25.68
C ASP A 202 -39.47 -13.05 -24.95
N LYS A 203 -40.59 -13.34 -25.61
CA LYS A 203 -41.72 -14.11 -25.06
C LYS A 203 -41.46 -15.62 -24.93
N ASP A 204 -40.24 -16.04 -24.65
CA ASP A 204 -39.89 -17.42 -24.34
C ASP A 204 -39.15 -17.53 -22.98
N GLU A 205 -38.99 -18.76 -22.50
CA GLU A 205 -38.39 -19.01 -21.18
C GLU A 205 -36.91 -18.53 -21.10
N PRO A 206 -36.03 -18.78 -22.10
CA PRO A 206 -34.69 -18.20 -22.11
C PRO A 206 -34.67 -16.66 -22.10
N GLY A 207 -35.53 -16.01 -22.89
CA GLY A 207 -35.61 -14.56 -22.99
C GLY A 207 -36.06 -13.91 -21.68
N ARG A 208 -37.09 -14.46 -21.03
CA ARG A 208 -37.55 -14.02 -19.70
C ARG A 208 -36.48 -14.18 -18.62
N LYS A 209 -35.75 -15.29 -18.64
CA LYS A 209 -34.64 -15.54 -17.71
C LYS A 209 -33.52 -14.53 -17.93
N HIS A 210 -33.12 -14.32 -19.18
CA HIS A 210 -32.11 -13.32 -19.54
C HIS A 210 -32.51 -11.92 -19.08
N ALA A 211 -33.74 -11.48 -19.37
CA ALA A 211 -34.24 -10.19 -18.93
C ALA A 211 -34.19 -10.01 -17.41
N SER A 212 -34.47 -11.08 -16.64
CA SER A 212 -34.38 -11.08 -15.18
C SER A 212 -32.93 -10.95 -14.68
N GLU A 213 -31.98 -11.64 -15.32
CA GLU A 213 -30.54 -11.56 -15.00
C GLU A 213 -29.99 -10.15 -15.27
N VAL A 214 -30.32 -9.57 -16.42
CA VAL A 214 -29.96 -8.20 -16.80
C VAL A 214 -30.57 -7.21 -15.80
N ALA A 215 -31.86 -7.35 -15.47
CA ALA A 215 -32.55 -6.44 -14.58
C ALA A 215 -31.94 -6.42 -13.18
N LEU A 216 -31.59 -7.58 -12.64
CA LEU A 216 -30.92 -7.70 -11.36
C LEU A 216 -29.53 -7.03 -11.39
N SER A 217 -28.73 -7.29 -12.43
CA SER A 217 -27.39 -6.72 -12.56
C SER A 217 -27.44 -5.19 -12.65
N VAL A 218 -28.34 -4.64 -13.48
CA VAL A 218 -28.53 -3.17 -13.62
C VAL A 218 -29.08 -2.55 -12.34
N HIS A 219 -30.05 -3.18 -11.69
CA HIS A 219 -30.60 -2.71 -10.42
C HIS A 219 -29.54 -2.61 -9.32
N ASN A 220 -28.63 -3.60 -9.23
CA ASN A 220 -27.52 -3.59 -8.26
C ASN A 220 -26.53 -2.42 -8.49
N ARG A 221 -26.55 -1.77 -9.67
CA ARG A 221 -25.77 -0.55 -9.97
C ARG A 221 -26.51 0.74 -9.63
N GLY A 222 -27.70 0.64 -9.02
CA GLY A 222 -28.50 1.79 -8.59
C GLY A 222 -29.26 2.50 -9.72
N VAL A 223 -29.39 1.86 -10.89
CA VAL A 223 -30.11 2.41 -12.04
C VAL A 223 -31.57 1.92 -12.00
N PRO A 224 -32.59 2.79 -12.17
CA PRO A 224 -33.99 2.36 -12.24
C PRO A 224 -34.23 1.46 -13.46
N VAL A 225 -34.84 0.29 -13.24
CA VAL A 225 -35.09 -0.70 -14.31
C VAL A 225 -36.60 -0.91 -14.49
N LYS A 226 -37.03 -1.17 -15.73
CA LYS A 226 -38.34 -1.73 -16.06
C LYS A 226 -38.16 -2.94 -16.99
N ILE A 227 -39.02 -3.95 -16.86
CA ILE A 227 -39.09 -5.08 -17.80
C ILE A 227 -40.43 -5.02 -18.52
N ILE A 228 -40.41 -5.13 -19.85
CA ILE A 228 -41.61 -5.19 -20.69
C ILE A 228 -41.56 -6.38 -21.65
N GLU A 229 -42.74 -6.90 -21.99
CA GLU A 229 -42.93 -7.86 -23.07
C GLU A 229 -43.83 -7.23 -24.14
N MET A 230 -43.54 -7.46 -25.42
CA MET A 230 -44.33 -6.87 -26.51
C MET A 230 -45.73 -7.49 -26.59
N PRO A 231 -46.82 -6.71 -26.72
CA PRO A 231 -48.18 -7.25 -26.77
C PRO A 231 -48.42 -8.08 -28.05
N GLY A 232 -49.29 -9.09 -27.95
CA GLY A 232 -49.58 -10.03 -29.04
C GLY A 232 -49.53 -11.49 -28.58
N GLU A 233 -50.19 -12.38 -29.31
CA GLU A 233 -50.12 -13.83 -29.04
C GLU A 233 -48.75 -14.38 -29.47
N PHE A 234 -48.21 -15.31 -28.68
CA PHE A 234 -47.00 -16.06 -29.01
C PHE A 234 -47.27 -17.54 -28.77
N GLN A 235 -47.02 -18.37 -29.77
CA GLN A 235 -47.15 -19.82 -29.65
C GLN A 235 -45.95 -20.52 -30.27
N LYS A 236 -45.31 -21.39 -29.49
CA LYS A 236 -44.23 -22.26 -29.97
C LYS A 236 -44.82 -23.43 -30.75
N THR A 237 -44.28 -23.72 -31.93
CA THR A 237 -44.71 -24.82 -32.81
C THR A 237 -43.54 -25.80 -33.05
N GLU A 238 -43.81 -26.97 -33.64
CA GLU A 238 -42.74 -27.95 -33.93
C GLU A 238 -41.68 -27.41 -34.91
N ASP A 239 -42.08 -26.54 -35.85
CA ASP A 239 -41.21 -25.94 -36.86
C ASP A 239 -40.71 -24.52 -36.51
N GLY A 240 -40.97 -24.02 -35.29
CA GLY A 240 -40.54 -22.69 -34.86
C GLY A 240 -41.52 -22.02 -33.89
N TYR A 241 -42.13 -20.93 -34.33
CA TYR A 241 -43.16 -20.21 -33.55
C TYR A 241 -44.08 -19.40 -34.48
N THR A 242 -45.25 -19.04 -33.97
CA THR A 242 -46.19 -18.10 -34.59
C THR A 242 -46.48 -16.94 -33.64
N GLY A 243 -46.80 -15.77 -34.21
CA GLY A 243 -47.15 -14.56 -33.45
C GLY A 243 -45.94 -13.68 -33.09
N VAL A 244 -46.07 -12.91 -32.02
CA VAL A 244 -45.10 -11.89 -31.59
C VAL A 244 -44.17 -12.46 -30.53
N LYS A 245 -42.96 -12.88 -30.94
CA LYS A 245 -41.94 -13.36 -30.01
C LYS A 245 -41.11 -12.23 -29.44
N ASP A 246 -40.55 -11.40 -30.31
CA ASP A 246 -39.54 -10.39 -30.02
C ASP A 246 -40.00 -8.98 -30.48
N PHE A 247 -39.13 -7.98 -30.32
CA PHE A 247 -39.43 -6.60 -30.74
C PHE A 247 -39.61 -6.48 -32.26
N SER A 248 -38.78 -7.17 -33.04
CA SER A 248 -38.86 -7.18 -34.50
C SER A 248 -40.20 -7.71 -35.00
N ASP A 249 -40.73 -8.79 -34.42
CA ASP A 249 -42.01 -9.37 -34.79
C ASP A 249 -43.17 -8.43 -34.48
N TRP A 250 -43.11 -7.75 -33.33
CA TRP A 250 -44.08 -6.74 -32.94
C TRP A 250 -44.08 -5.54 -33.90
N LEU A 251 -42.89 -5.07 -34.29
CA LEU A 251 -42.75 -3.97 -35.25
C LEU A 251 -43.31 -4.38 -36.63
N ASN A 252 -43.02 -5.59 -37.10
CA ASN A 252 -43.56 -6.13 -38.36
C ASN A 252 -45.09 -6.31 -38.31
N ALA A 253 -45.66 -6.55 -37.13
CA ALA A 253 -47.10 -6.63 -36.91
C ALA A 253 -47.80 -5.24 -36.83
N GLY A 254 -47.06 -4.15 -37.06
CA GLY A 254 -47.60 -2.78 -37.08
C GLY A 254 -47.45 -2.01 -35.77
N GLY A 255 -46.55 -2.44 -34.88
CA GLY A 255 -46.20 -1.71 -33.66
C GLY A 255 -45.68 -0.29 -33.94
N THR A 256 -46.00 0.67 -33.06
CA THR A 256 -45.62 2.09 -33.21
C THR A 256 -44.91 2.63 -31.97
N ALA A 257 -44.05 3.65 -32.13
CA ALA A 257 -43.34 4.28 -31.01
C ALA A 257 -44.28 4.76 -29.88
N SER A 258 -45.45 5.31 -30.22
CA SER A 258 -46.44 5.76 -29.24
C SER A 258 -47.00 4.61 -28.39
N GLN A 259 -47.20 3.42 -28.98
CA GLN A 259 -47.61 2.23 -28.22
C GLN A 259 -46.50 1.75 -27.29
N LEU A 260 -45.24 1.81 -27.72
CA LEU A 260 -44.08 1.45 -26.89
C LEU A 260 -43.94 2.41 -25.70
N GLU A 261 -44.07 3.72 -25.92
CA GLU A 261 -44.05 4.72 -24.85
C GLU A 261 -45.15 4.47 -23.82
N LYS A 262 -46.36 4.13 -24.26
CA LYS A 262 -47.47 3.79 -23.37
C LYS A 262 -47.16 2.54 -22.54
N LEU A 263 -46.62 1.48 -23.15
CA LEU A 263 -46.20 0.27 -22.43
C LEU A 263 -45.13 0.57 -21.37
N VAL A 264 -44.15 1.40 -21.70
CA VAL A 264 -43.09 1.80 -20.76
C VAL A 264 -43.66 2.64 -19.61
N ALA A 265 -44.61 3.53 -19.88
CA ALA A 265 -45.26 4.34 -18.86
C ALA A 265 -46.06 3.47 -17.86
N GLU A 266 -46.81 2.48 -18.37
CA GLU A 266 -47.65 1.58 -17.57
C GLU A 266 -46.86 0.48 -16.84
N ALA A 267 -45.65 0.14 -17.33
CA ALA A 267 -44.84 -0.91 -16.72
C ALA A 267 -44.34 -0.52 -15.31
N PRO A 268 -44.44 -1.42 -14.31
CA PRO A 268 -43.92 -1.17 -12.97
C PRO A 268 -42.39 -1.09 -12.97
N VAL A 269 -41.84 -0.34 -12.02
CA VAL A 269 -40.40 -0.37 -11.76
C VAL A 269 -40.04 -1.77 -11.26
N TYR A 270 -39.00 -2.36 -11.86
CA TYR A 270 -38.50 -3.65 -11.47
C TYR A 270 -37.99 -3.62 -10.03
N VAL A 271 -38.55 -4.51 -9.23
CA VAL A 271 -38.07 -4.84 -7.90
C VAL A 271 -37.53 -6.28 -8.00
N PRO A 272 -36.26 -6.52 -7.67
CA PRO A 272 -35.71 -7.87 -7.68
C PRO A 272 -36.63 -8.84 -6.92
N PRO A 273 -36.91 -10.05 -7.45
CA PRO A 273 -37.65 -11.09 -6.74
C PRO A 273 -36.81 -11.74 -5.63
N LEU A 274 -36.14 -10.92 -4.82
CA LEU A 274 -35.34 -11.33 -3.69
C LEU A 274 -35.85 -10.54 -2.50
N ILE A 275 -36.77 -11.14 -1.74
CA ILE A 275 -36.93 -11.00 -0.29
C ILE A 275 -38.23 -11.67 0.21
N GLN A 276 -39.32 -11.72 -0.56
CA GLN A 276 -40.62 -12.16 -0.03
C GLN A 276 -40.72 -13.68 0.27
N ASP A 277 -40.29 -14.55 -0.66
CA ASP A 277 -40.42 -16.01 -0.49
C ASP A 277 -39.12 -16.71 -0.03
N SER A 278 -37.95 -16.16 -0.34
CA SER A 278 -36.66 -16.84 -0.09
C SER A 278 -36.28 -16.95 1.39
N LEU A 279 -36.60 -15.95 2.22
CA LEU A 279 -36.29 -16.01 3.66
C LEU A 279 -37.10 -17.10 4.36
N ARG A 280 -38.33 -17.33 3.88
CA ARG A 280 -39.23 -18.35 4.39
C ARG A 280 -38.69 -19.75 4.13
N GLU A 281 -38.22 -19.99 2.91
CA GLU A 281 -37.57 -21.24 2.54
C GLU A 281 -36.24 -21.45 3.28
N ILE A 282 -35.34 -20.46 3.25
CA ILE A 282 -33.99 -20.56 3.84
C ILE A 282 -34.04 -20.74 5.37
N SER A 283 -35.02 -20.15 6.04
CA SER A 283 -35.19 -20.26 7.49
C SER A 283 -35.94 -21.52 7.94
N GLY A 284 -36.49 -22.30 7.01
CA GLY A 284 -37.38 -23.42 7.30
C GLY A 284 -38.67 -22.96 7.97
N GLU A 285 -39.38 -22.00 7.35
CA GLU A 285 -40.66 -21.45 7.79
C GLU A 285 -40.61 -20.67 9.12
N ARG A 286 -39.43 -20.18 9.53
CA ARG A 286 -39.27 -19.40 10.77
C ARG A 286 -39.39 -17.89 10.58
N TYR A 287 -38.89 -17.38 9.46
CA TYR A 287 -38.88 -15.96 9.15
C TYR A 287 -39.47 -15.72 7.76
N CYS A 288 -40.13 -14.60 7.55
CA CYS A 288 -40.55 -14.17 6.22
C CYS A 288 -40.37 -12.66 6.07
N VAL A 289 -40.56 -12.16 4.86
CA VAL A 289 -40.72 -10.72 4.67
C VAL A 289 -42.11 -10.43 4.12
N GLU A 290 -42.84 -9.61 4.86
CA GLU A 290 -44.22 -9.24 4.56
C GLU A 290 -44.32 -7.71 4.49
N ASN A 291 -44.74 -7.16 3.34
CA ASN A 291 -44.85 -5.72 3.11
C ASN A 291 -43.57 -4.92 3.47
N GLY A 292 -42.39 -5.45 3.07
CA GLY A 292 -41.10 -4.81 3.36
C GLY A 292 -40.64 -4.90 4.82
N ARG A 293 -41.29 -5.74 5.65
CA ARG A 293 -40.96 -5.95 7.05
C ARG A 293 -40.46 -7.37 7.28
N VAL A 294 -39.35 -7.53 7.99
CA VAL A 294 -38.92 -8.86 8.43
C VAL A 294 -39.82 -9.30 9.58
N CYS A 295 -40.41 -10.49 9.44
CA CYS A 295 -41.38 -11.06 10.37
C CYS A 295 -40.90 -12.42 10.91
N LEU A 296 -41.23 -12.72 12.16
CA LEU A 296 -41.13 -14.04 12.78
C LEU A 296 -42.46 -14.78 12.59
N ILE A 297 -42.40 -16.01 12.11
CA ILE A 297 -43.56 -16.90 12.00
C ILE A 297 -43.67 -17.71 13.30
N LYS A 298 -44.83 -17.64 13.95
CA LYS A 298 -45.16 -18.50 15.10
C LYS A 298 -46.33 -19.41 14.75
N GLY A 299 -46.20 -20.70 15.06
CA GLY A 299 -47.30 -21.66 14.96
C GLY A 299 -48.31 -21.47 16.09
N GLY A 300 -49.60 -21.38 15.75
CA GLY A 300 -50.73 -21.36 16.67
C GLY A 300 -51.74 -22.49 16.39
N ARG A 301 -52.72 -22.68 17.29
CA ARG A 301 -53.76 -23.71 17.15
C ARG A 301 -54.70 -23.49 15.94
N ASP A 302 -54.79 -22.24 15.45
CA ASP A 302 -55.68 -21.83 14.35
C ASP A 302 -54.91 -21.40 13.06
N GLY A 303 -53.62 -21.70 12.96
CA GLY A 303 -52.77 -21.31 11.82
C GLY A 303 -51.45 -20.64 12.21
N SER A 304 -50.66 -20.20 11.23
CA SER A 304 -49.42 -19.45 11.45
C SER A 304 -49.70 -17.95 11.61
N LEU A 305 -49.07 -17.33 12.61
CA LEU A 305 -49.12 -15.88 12.85
C LEU A 305 -47.76 -15.26 12.49
N THR A 306 -47.77 -14.18 11.70
CA THR A 306 -46.57 -13.38 11.39
C THR A 306 -46.46 -12.19 12.34
N LEU A 307 -45.30 -12.05 12.99
CA LEU A 307 -45.01 -10.98 13.94
C LEU A 307 -43.86 -10.11 13.40
N PRO A 308 -44.07 -8.81 13.12
CA PRO A 308 -43.02 -7.95 12.58
C PRO A 308 -41.91 -7.73 13.61
N LEU A 309 -40.67 -8.02 13.22
CA LEU A 309 -39.45 -7.78 13.99
C LEU A 309 -38.90 -6.38 13.75
N CYS A 310 -39.11 -5.82 12.56
CA CYS A 310 -38.72 -4.45 12.19
C CYS A 310 -39.57 -3.93 11.02
N ASN A 311 -39.38 -2.66 10.67
CA ASN A 311 -40.04 -2.01 9.52
C ASN A 311 -39.12 -1.85 8.29
N PHE A 312 -38.08 -2.67 8.17
CA PHE A 312 -37.11 -2.59 7.08
C PHE A 312 -36.56 -3.99 6.76
N THR A 313 -35.82 -4.10 5.67
CA THR A 313 -35.04 -5.30 5.31
C THR A 313 -33.58 -4.92 5.19
N ALA A 314 -32.68 -5.83 5.57
CA ALA A 314 -31.26 -5.59 5.54
C ALA A 314 -30.51 -6.88 5.22
N ARG A 315 -29.49 -6.78 4.37
CA ARG A 315 -28.60 -7.88 4.02
C ARG A 315 -27.16 -7.40 3.94
N VAL A 316 -26.23 -8.26 4.34
CA VAL A 316 -24.80 -8.09 4.11
C VAL A 316 -24.51 -8.48 2.66
N THR A 317 -23.91 -7.57 1.91
CA THR A 317 -23.49 -7.83 0.53
C THR A 317 -22.01 -8.17 0.44
N GLU A 318 -21.19 -7.65 1.36
CA GLU A 318 -19.76 -7.91 1.41
C GLU A 318 -19.28 -8.12 2.85
N GLU A 319 -18.44 -9.12 3.06
CA GLU A 319 -17.61 -9.30 4.25
C GLU A 319 -16.21 -8.73 3.98
N ILE A 320 -15.91 -7.59 4.59
CA ILE A 320 -14.66 -6.86 4.39
C ILE A 320 -13.71 -7.18 5.54
N THR A 321 -12.56 -7.75 5.21
CA THR A 321 -11.46 -7.99 6.16
C THR A 321 -10.41 -6.91 5.97
N ARG A 322 -10.15 -6.08 6.98
CA ARG A 322 -9.08 -5.08 6.99
C ARG A 322 -7.90 -5.57 7.83
N ASP A 323 -6.73 -5.67 7.20
CA ASP A 323 -5.47 -6.11 7.81
C ASP A 323 -4.44 -4.97 7.82
N ASN A 324 -3.95 -4.58 9.00
CA ASN A 324 -2.94 -3.50 9.16
C ASN A 324 -1.50 -4.00 9.30
N GLY A 325 -1.27 -5.30 9.12
CA GLY A 325 0.00 -5.96 9.32
C GLY A 325 0.04 -6.78 10.61
N VAL A 326 -0.71 -6.38 11.64
CA VAL A 326 -0.64 -6.90 13.01
C VAL A 326 -1.99 -7.36 13.53
N GLU A 327 -3.03 -6.55 13.35
CA GLU A 327 -4.41 -6.87 13.69
C GLU A 327 -5.26 -7.01 12.44
N VAL A 328 -6.17 -7.98 12.47
CA VAL A 328 -7.18 -8.20 11.43
C VAL A 328 -8.55 -7.87 12.01
N SER A 329 -9.29 -7.02 11.31
CA SER A 329 -10.63 -6.57 11.71
C SER A 329 -11.64 -6.88 10.62
N LYS A 330 -12.84 -7.32 11.00
CA LYS A 330 -13.92 -7.66 10.07
C LYS A 330 -15.03 -6.61 10.10
N PHE A 331 -15.54 -6.28 8.93
CA PHE A 331 -16.62 -5.36 8.68
C PHE A 331 -17.63 -5.99 7.72
N PHE A 332 -18.88 -5.56 7.81
CA PHE A 332 -19.95 -5.99 6.93
C PHE A 332 -20.50 -4.78 6.19
N ARG A 333 -20.54 -4.85 4.86
CA ARG A 333 -21.26 -3.87 4.03
C ARG A 333 -22.71 -4.26 3.98
N ILE A 334 -23.59 -3.37 4.44
CA ILE A 334 -25.03 -3.65 4.58
C ILE A 334 -25.80 -2.76 3.62
N LEU A 335 -26.70 -3.38 2.85
CA LEU A 335 -27.74 -2.71 2.08
C LEU A 335 -29.11 -3.03 2.68
N GLY A 336 -30.05 -2.11 2.56
CA GLY A 336 -31.40 -2.31 3.07
C GLY A 336 -32.45 -1.45 2.39
N HIS A 337 -33.71 -1.79 2.64
CA HIS A 337 -34.87 -1.05 2.17
C HIS A 337 -35.83 -0.81 3.33
N ASP A 338 -36.52 0.33 3.34
CA ASP A 338 -37.62 0.56 4.29
C ASP A 338 -38.89 -0.20 3.89
N TYR A 339 -39.90 -0.21 4.76
CA TYR A 339 -41.20 -0.86 4.52
C TYR A 339 -41.94 -0.34 3.28
N ALA A 340 -41.60 0.85 2.78
CA ALA A 340 -42.16 1.43 1.57
C ALA A 340 -41.37 1.05 0.31
N GLY A 341 -40.29 0.26 0.46
CA GLY A 341 -39.43 -0.21 -0.63
C GLY A 341 -38.34 0.79 -1.01
N ASN A 342 -38.17 1.90 -0.28
CA ASN A 342 -37.12 2.87 -0.60
C ASN A 342 -35.76 2.38 -0.10
N ASN A 343 -34.71 2.62 -0.87
CA ASN A 343 -33.34 2.27 -0.48
C ASN A 343 -32.90 3.06 0.76
N LEU A 344 -32.29 2.34 1.70
CA LEU A 344 -31.54 2.93 2.81
C LEU A 344 -30.07 3.14 2.39
N PRO A 345 -29.36 4.11 2.98
CA PRO A 345 -27.94 4.33 2.69
C PRO A 345 -27.11 3.07 2.89
N ALA A 346 -26.19 2.79 1.96
CA ALA A 346 -25.21 1.72 2.12
C ALA A 346 -24.25 2.08 3.26
N ILE A 347 -24.06 1.16 4.19
CA ILE A 347 -23.27 1.40 5.42
C ILE A 347 -22.25 0.28 5.62
N GLU A 348 -21.22 0.57 6.41
CA GLU A 348 -20.22 -0.41 6.82
C GLU A 348 -20.24 -0.53 8.35
N VAL A 349 -20.43 -1.74 8.86
CA VAL A 349 -20.58 -2.01 10.30
C VAL A 349 -19.50 -2.99 10.74
N SER A 350 -18.83 -2.73 11.87
CA SER A 350 -17.86 -3.69 12.40
C SER A 350 -18.55 -5.00 12.79
N ALA A 351 -17.90 -6.14 12.55
CA ALA A 351 -18.44 -7.45 12.89
C ALA A 351 -18.76 -7.59 14.40
N SER A 352 -18.04 -6.87 15.26
CA SER A 352 -18.30 -6.78 16.70
C SER A 352 -19.56 -6.00 17.06
N SER A 353 -19.92 -4.98 16.28
CA SER A 353 -21.10 -4.14 16.51
C SER A 353 -22.36 -4.72 15.87
N PHE A 354 -22.19 -5.58 14.85
CA PHE A 354 -23.29 -6.18 14.10
C PHE A 354 -24.34 -6.88 14.98
N PRO A 355 -24.00 -7.74 15.96
CA PRO A 355 -24.98 -8.45 16.77
C PRO A 355 -25.87 -7.53 17.63
N GLY A 356 -25.36 -6.37 18.05
CA GLY A 356 -26.08 -5.47 18.95
C GLY A 356 -27.18 -4.64 18.27
N LEU A 357 -27.14 -4.55 16.94
CA LEU A 357 -28.06 -3.75 16.09
C LEU A 357 -28.21 -2.28 16.48
N ASN A 358 -27.36 -1.75 17.38
CA ASN A 358 -27.38 -0.34 17.78
C ASN A 358 -27.00 0.60 16.62
N TRP A 359 -26.27 0.06 15.64
CA TRP A 359 -25.89 0.75 14.41
C TRP A 359 -27.10 1.12 13.54
N VAL A 360 -28.23 0.42 13.65
CA VAL A 360 -29.43 0.71 12.83
C VAL A 360 -29.90 2.14 13.08
N VAL A 361 -29.93 2.57 14.35
CA VAL A 361 -30.36 3.91 14.73
C VAL A 361 -29.29 4.95 14.42
N SER A 362 -27.99 4.62 14.57
CA SER A 362 -26.92 5.58 14.28
C SER A 362 -26.79 5.88 12.78
N GLU A 363 -26.94 4.86 11.93
CA GLU A 363 -26.70 4.98 10.49
C GLU A 363 -27.98 5.26 9.68
N TRP A 364 -29.11 4.63 10.03
CA TRP A 364 -30.39 4.77 9.29
C TRP A 364 -31.43 5.62 10.01
N GLY A 365 -31.12 6.06 11.23
CA GLY A 365 -31.97 6.98 12.00
C GLY A 365 -33.36 6.41 12.31
N MET A 366 -34.32 7.31 12.49
CA MET A 366 -35.69 6.96 12.91
C MET A 366 -36.52 6.26 11.82
N ARG A 367 -35.99 6.12 10.60
CA ARG A 367 -36.67 5.43 9.49
C ARG A 367 -36.63 3.92 9.65
N ALA A 368 -35.58 3.39 10.29
CA ALA A 368 -35.37 1.97 10.54
C ALA A 368 -35.64 1.67 12.03
N ILE A 369 -36.77 1.04 12.30
CA ILE A 369 -37.30 0.75 13.63
C ILE A 369 -37.24 -0.76 13.86
N ILE A 370 -36.58 -1.14 14.94
CA ILE A 370 -36.59 -2.50 15.47
C ILE A 370 -37.72 -2.59 16.50
N GLY A 371 -38.56 -3.61 16.40
CA GLY A 371 -39.68 -3.84 17.32
C GLY A 371 -39.22 -4.08 18.76
N ALA A 372 -40.05 -3.70 19.72
CA ALA A 372 -39.79 -3.96 21.13
C ALA A 372 -40.01 -5.45 21.46
N GLY A 373 -39.07 -6.06 22.20
CA GLY A 373 -39.23 -7.42 22.71
C GLY A 373 -37.90 -8.09 23.05
N GLN A 374 -37.95 -9.04 23.98
CA GLN A 374 -36.75 -9.66 24.57
C GLN A 374 -35.89 -10.45 23.56
N SER A 375 -36.49 -11.05 22.53
CA SER A 375 -35.79 -11.84 21.50
C SER A 375 -35.76 -11.18 20.12
N VAL A 376 -36.31 -9.97 19.97
CA VAL A 376 -36.51 -9.35 18.64
C VAL A 376 -35.18 -9.11 17.94
N LYS A 377 -34.20 -8.57 18.67
CA LYS A 377 -32.86 -8.30 18.12
C LYS A 377 -32.14 -9.57 17.68
N ASP A 378 -32.23 -10.65 18.47
CA ASP A 378 -31.59 -11.92 18.15
C ASP A 378 -32.21 -12.59 16.93
N CYS A 379 -33.55 -12.59 16.84
CA CYS A 379 -34.30 -13.08 15.70
C CYS A 379 -34.01 -12.27 14.43
N LEU A 380 -33.98 -10.93 14.55
CA LEU A 380 -33.69 -10.05 13.43
C LEU A 380 -32.26 -10.24 12.92
N ARG A 381 -31.28 -10.34 13.83
CA ARG A 381 -29.89 -10.65 13.49
C ARG A 381 -29.78 -11.99 12.76
N GLU A 382 -30.44 -13.05 13.23
CA GLU A 382 -30.46 -14.35 12.56
C GLU A 382 -31.08 -14.23 11.16
N ALA A 383 -32.24 -13.58 11.03
CA ALA A 383 -32.90 -13.38 9.75
C ALA A 383 -32.01 -12.60 8.75
N MET A 384 -31.31 -11.56 9.21
CA MET A 384 -30.35 -10.82 8.39
C MET A 384 -29.18 -11.69 7.94
N GLN A 385 -28.64 -12.56 8.80
CA GLN A 385 -27.57 -13.49 8.42
C GLN A 385 -28.04 -14.50 7.36
N LEU A 386 -29.26 -15.03 7.51
CA LEU A 386 -29.86 -15.93 6.53
C LEU A 386 -30.08 -15.24 5.17
N LEU A 387 -30.47 -13.97 5.17
CA LEU A 387 -30.55 -13.15 3.94
C LEU A 387 -29.19 -12.86 3.29
N SER A 388 -28.09 -13.11 4.00
CA SER A 388 -26.74 -12.71 3.62
C SER A 388 -25.84 -13.87 3.18
N GLN A 389 -26.39 -15.07 2.96
CA GLN A 389 -25.59 -16.27 2.66
C GLN A 389 -24.67 -16.16 1.43
N ASN A 390 -24.98 -15.24 0.50
CA ASN A 390 -24.20 -15.01 -0.72
C ASN A 390 -23.29 -13.77 -0.63
N ALA A 391 -22.97 -13.28 0.57
CA ALA A 391 -22.07 -12.15 0.74
C ALA A 391 -20.68 -12.46 0.17
N GLN A 392 -20.12 -11.51 -0.59
CA GLN A 392 -18.78 -11.66 -1.14
C GLN A 392 -17.72 -11.35 -0.08
N SER A 393 -16.66 -12.15 -0.01
CA SER A 393 -15.53 -11.88 0.88
C SER A 393 -14.50 -11.02 0.17
N ARG A 394 -14.09 -9.91 0.80
CA ARG A 394 -13.04 -9.01 0.31
C ARG A 394 -11.97 -8.82 1.38
N HIS A 395 -10.70 -8.93 1.02
CA HIS A 395 -9.56 -8.72 1.91
C HIS A 395 -8.80 -7.48 1.49
N ILE A 396 -8.75 -6.48 2.36
CA ILE A 396 -8.11 -5.19 2.12
C ILE A 396 -6.93 -5.02 3.09
N TYR A 397 -5.75 -4.78 2.55
CA TYR A 397 -4.59 -4.39 3.35
C TYR A 397 -4.60 -2.88 3.59
N THR A 398 -4.24 -2.47 4.81
CA THR A 398 -4.28 -1.07 5.27
C THR A 398 -2.89 -0.57 5.68
N HIS A 399 -1.85 -1.14 5.06
CA HIS A 399 -0.44 -0.79 5.26
C HIS A 399 0.35 -1.14 3.99
N THR A 400 1.56 -0.63 3.89
CA THR A 400 2.48 -0.87 2.77
C THR A 400 3.55 -1.90 3.10
N GLY A 401 4.42 -2.20 2.14
CA GLY A 401 5.62 -3.01 2.34
C GLY A 401 5.42 -4.51 2.15
N TRP A 402 6.42 -5.29 2.56
CA TRP A 402 6.45 -6.72 2.27
C TRP A 402 5.39 -7.52 3.04
N ARG A 403 4.73 -8.45 2.36
CA ARG A 403 3.87 -9.50 2.93
C ARG A 403 4.11 -10.83 2.24
N HIS A 404 3.98 -11.90 3.01
CA HIS A 404 3.98 -13.26 2.48
C HIS A 404 2.53 -13.75 2.35
N ILE A 405 2.06 -13.93 1.11
CA ILE A 405 0.69 -14.34 0.80
C ILE A 405 0.72 -15.52 -0.16
N ASN A 406 -0.03 -16.58 0.16
CA ASN A 406 -0.18 -17.77 -0.70
C ASN A 406 1.16 -18.40 -1.16
N GLY A 407 2.19 -18.37 -0.31
CA GLY A 407 3.51 -18.92 -0.62
C GLY A 407 4.43 -17.97 -1.41
N GLN A 408 4.03 -16.72 -1.63
CA GLN A 408 4.78 -15.74 -2.39
C GLN A 408 4.99 -14.45 -1.58
N ASP A 409 6.21 -13.89 -1.65
CA ASP A 409 6.49 -12.55 -1.14
C ASP A 409 6.00 -11.51 -2.14
N ILE A 410 5.19 -10.58 -1.67
CA ILE A 410 4.64 -9.46 -2.43
C ILE A 410 4.91 -8.15 -1.71
N PHE A 411 4.90 -7.04 -2.44
CA PHE A 411 5.08 -5.72 -1.87
C PHE A 411 3.82 -4.88 -2.03
N LEU A 412 3.23 -4.44 -0.92
CA LEU A 412 2.01 -3.65 -0.89
C LEU A 412 2.29 -2.16 -1.08
N SER A 413 1.50 -1.51 -1.95
CA SER A 413 1.48 -0.05 -2.12
C SER A 413 0.04 0.43 -2.33
N GLN A 414 -0.23 1.73 -2.33
CA GLN A 414 -1.58 2.20 -2.60
C GLN A 414 -2.06 1.65 -3.95
N GLY A 415 -3.30 1.16 -3.99
CA GLY A 415 -3.93 0.69 -5.22
C GLY A 415 -3.50 -0.70 -5.70
N GLY A 416 -2.66 -1.43 -4.97
CA GLY A 416 -2.35 -2.83 -5.31
C GLY A 416 -1.06 -3.38 -4.71
N ALA A 417 -0.55 -4.45 -5.32
CA ALA A 417 0.69 -5.08 -4.92
C ALA A 417 1.61 -5.37 -6.11
N ILE A 418 2.91 -5.33 -5.87
CA ILE A 418 3.92 -5.82 -6.81
C ILE A 418 4.14 -7.30 -6.52
N GLY A 419 4.05 -8.12 -7.57
CA GLY A 419 4.22 -9.57 -7.53
C GLY A 419 2.91 -10.38 -7.60
N CYS A 420 1.75 -9.77 -7.35
CA CYS A 420 0.47 -10.46 -7.43
C CYS A 420 -0.68 -9.48 -7.74
N ASP A 421 -1.49 -9.82 -8.74
CA ASP A 421 -2.69 -9.06 -9.10
C ASP A 421 -3.87 -9.38 -8.17
N GLY A 422 -4.84 -8.46 -8.10
CA GLY A 422 -6.09 -8.68 -7.33
C GLY A 422 -5.94 -8.51 -5.82
N VAL A 423 -4.82 -7.94 -5.36
CA VAL A 423 -4.62 -7.56 -3.95
C VAL A 423 -5.17 -6.15 -3.73
N ASP A 424 -6.18 -6.01 -2.86
CA ASP A 424 -6.71 -4.71 -2.48
C ASP A 424 -5.87 -4.05 -1.37
N VAL A 425 -5.43 -2.83 -1.61
CA VAL A 425 -4.76 -1.99 -0.61
C VAL A 425 -5.46 -0.65 -0.53
N ASP A 426 -5.88 -0.27 0.68
CA ASP A 426 -6.56 1.00 0.97
C ASP A 426 -5.88 1.67 2.17
N LEU A 427 -5.12 2.72 1.90
CA LEU A 427 -4.38 3.47 2.91
C LEU A 427 -5.16 4.70 3.40
N GLU A 428 -4.70 5.28 4.49
CA GLU A 428 -5.27 6.54 4.99
C GLU A 428 -5.11 7.68 3.98
N PRO A 429 -5.98 8.72 4.01
CA PRO A 429 -5.97 9.81 3.03
C PRO A 429 -4.60 10.45 2.78
N GLN A 430 -3.79 10.63 3.84
CA GLN A 430 -2.44 11.20 3.75
C GLN A 430 -1.45 10.32 2.98
N LEU A 431 -1.71 9.01 2.89
CA LEU A 431 -0.84 8.04 2.24
C LEU A 431 -1.37 7.59 0.86
N GLN A 432 -2.50 8.12 0.41
CA GLN A 432 -3.11 7.78 -0.89
C GLN A 432 -2.20 8.11 -2.09
N ARG A 433 -1.18 8.97 -1.91
CA ARG A 433 -0.20 9.30 -2.95
C ARG A 433 0.90 8.25 -3.13
N TYR A 434 1.05 7.31 -2.20
CA TYR A 434 2.07 6.25 -2.25
C TYR A 434 1.70 5.13 -3.24
N PHE A 435 1.62 5.47 -4.51
CA PHE A 435 1.23 4.58 -5.60
C PHE A 435 2.45 4.25 -6.50
N LEU A 436 2.89 3.00 -6.47
CA LEU A 436 3.97 2.50 -7.34
C LEU A 436 3.46 2.11 -8.72
N GLY A 437 2.25 1.56 -8.79
CA GLY A 437 1.69 0.95 -10.00
C GLY A 437 2.39 -0.35 -10.39
N THR A 438 2.04 -0.87 -11.57
CA THR A 438 2.65 -2.08 -12.12
C THR A 438 4.03 -1.74 -12.71
N PRO A 439 5.07 -2.55 -12.45
CA PRO A 439 6.37 -2.40 -13.10
C PRO A 439 6.22 -2.54 -14.62
N ASP A 440 6.72 -1.56 -15.36
CA ASP A 440 6.72 -1.52 -16.83
C ASP A 440 8.10 -1.93 -17.38
N PRO A 441 8.24 -3.13 -17.99
CA PRO A 441 9.50 -3.59 -18.57
C PRO A 441 10.00 -2.74 -19.73
N GLU A 442 9.11 -2.09 -20.49
CA GLU A 442 9.50 -1.25 -21.64
C GLU A 442 10.18 0.03 -21.16
N LYS A 443 9.76 0.55 -20.01
CA LYS A 443 10.32 1.74 -19.37
C LYS A 443 11.42 1.45 -18.35
N LEU A 444 11.83 0.19 -18.19
CA LEU A 444 12.83 -0.21 -17.19
C LEU A 444 14.13 0.61 -17.30
N ARG A 445 14.72 0.67 -18.49
CA ARG A 445 15.99 1.37 -18.70
C ARG A 445 15.86 2.88 -18.54
N GLU A 446 14.85 3.47 -19.17
CA GLU A 446 14.56 4.90 -19.09
C GLU A 446 14.33 5.34 -17.64
N SER A 447 13.54 4.58 -16.88
CA SER A 447 13.23 4.89 -15.49
C SER A 447 14.44 4.77 -14.57
N VAL A 448 15.26 3.73 -14.72
CA VAL A 448 16.51 3.60 -13.95
C VAL A 448 17.46 4.73 -14.29
N ARG A 449 17.60 5.12 -15.56
CA ARG A 449 18.42 6.27 -15.95
C ARG A 449 17.91 7.57 -15.34
N ALA A 450 16.60 7.82 -15.37
CA ALA A 450 16.00 8.99 -14.74
C ALA A 450 16.29 9.02 -13.23
N SER A 451 16.16 7.89 -12.54
CA SER A 451 16.52 7.76 -11.12
C SER A 451 18.00 8.05 -10.85
N LEU A 452 18.93 7.58 -11.71
CA LEU A 452 20.35 7.94 -11.58
C LEU A 452 20.58 9.42 -11.83
N ASN A 453 19.86 10.03 -12.78
CA ASN A 453 19.97 11.46 -13.07
C ASN A 453 19.54 12.35 -11.89
N PHE A 454 18.70 11.83 -10.97
CA PHE A 454 18.38 12.51 -9.72
C PHE A 454 19.63 12.90 -8.92
N LEU A 455 20.69 12.08 -8.98
CA LEU A 455 21.94 12.33 -8.27
C LEU A 455 22.63 13.63 -8.72
N TYR A 456 22.36 14.10 -9.92
CA TYR A 456 22.97 15.33 -10.47
C TYR A 456 22.12 16.58 -10.24
N ILE A 457 20.92 16.48 -9.66
CA ILE A 457 20.04 17.64 -9.40
C ILE A 457 20.67 18.60 -8.38
N ALA A 458 21.44 18.05 -7.44
CA ALA A 458 22.22 18.81 -6.50
C ALA A 458 23.55 18.11 -6.25
N ASP A 459 24.42 18.75 -5.47
CA ASP A 459 25.71 18.19 -5.10
C ASP A 459 25.58 16.76 -4.52
N LEU A 460 26.51 15.86 -4.86
CA LEU A 460 26.43 14.44 -4.50
C LEU A 460 26.43 14.22 -2.98
N SER A 461 27.03 15.15 -2.24
CA SER A 461 26.98 15.22 -0.78
C SER A 461 25.55 15.29 -0.22
N VAL A 462 24.58 15.77 -1.01
CA VAL A 462 23.17 15.88 -0.65
C VAL A 462 22.32 14.79 -1.30
N THR A 463 22.44 14.62 -2.61
CA THR A 463 21.55 13.73 -3.37
C THR A 463 21.85 12.26 -3.11
N LEU A 464 23.12 11.88 -2.91
CA LEU A 464 23.51 10.48 -2.72
C LEU A 464 22.97 9.90 -1.40
N PRO A 465 23.07 10.56 -0.22
CA PRO A 465 22.40 10.08 1.00
C PRO A 465 20.87 10.02 0.86
N LEU A 466 20.26 11.02 0.21
CA LEU A 466 18.81 11.10 0.05
C LEU A 466 18.28 10.00 -0.88
N TRP A 467 18.91 9.82 -2.04
CA TRP A 467 18.61 8.76 -3.01
C TRP A 467 18.82 7.38 -2.39
N THR A 468 19.95 7.16 -1.71
CA THR A 468 20.25 5.90 -1.01
C THR A 468 19.18 5.58 0.03
N THR A 469 18.65 6.59 0.73
CA THR A 469 17.56 6.39 1.70
C THR A 469 16.25 5.97 1.05
N MET A 470 15.95 6.44 -0.17
CA MET A 470 14.79 5.96 -0.93
C MET A 470 14.94 4.47 -1.24
N TYR A 471 16.11 4.04 -1.72
CA TYR A 471 16.39 2.64 -2.05
C TYR A 471 16.63 1.75 -0.82
N LEU A 472 16.97 2.32 0.34
CA LEU A 472 17.00 1.63 1.63
C LEU A 472 15.60 1.26 2.11
N SER A 473 14.57 2.05 1.77
CA SER A 473 13.24 1.90 2.35
C SER A 473 12.60 0.51 2.12
N PRO A 474 12.65 -0.09 0.91
CA PRO A 474 12.18 -1.46 0.69
C PRO A 474 13.00 -2.53 1.43
N LEU A 475 14.21 -2.18 1.91
CA LEU A 475 15.09 -3.06 2.68
C LEU A 475 14.89 -2.93 4.19
N ALA A 476 13.94 -2.08 4.65
CA ALA A 476 13.77 -1.75 6.06
C ALA A 476 13.44 -2.97 6.93
N GLU A 477 12.59 -3.90 6.50
CA GLU A 477 12.34 -5.17 7.21
C GLU A 477 13.61 -6.03 7.37
N ALA A 478 14.56 -5.94 6.44
CA ALA A 478 15.78 -6.74 6.47
C ALA A 478 16.84 -6.11 7.40
N LEU A 479 17.04 -4.80 7.27
CA LEU A 479 18.16 -4.04 7.86
C LEU A 479 17.77 -3.22 9.10
N GLU A 480 16.47 -3.06 9.38
CA GLU A 480 15.90 -2.39 10.55
C GLU A 480 16.54 -1.02 10.87
N PRO A 481 16.52 -0.06 9.93
CA PRO A 481 17.22 1.21 10.05
C PRO A 481 16.78 2.04 11.27
N ALA A 482 17.69 2.16 12.24
CA ALA A 482 17.45 2.79 13.54
C ALA A 482 17.91 4.27 13.60
N PHE A 483 17.75 4.99 12.50
CA PHE A 483 18.13 6.41 12.40
C PHE A 483 17.11 7.20 11.56
N THR A 484 17.20 8.52 11.67
CA THR A 484 16.40 9.49 10.90
C THR A 484 17.32 10.30 10.00
N LEU A 485 17.02 10.35 8.70
CA LEU A 485 17.71 11.27 7.78
C LEU A 485 17.11 12.67 7.93
N TRP A 486 17.96 13.66 8.21
CA TRP A 486 17.54 15.03 8.45
C TRP A 486 18.18 15.99 7.46
N LEU A 487 17.40 16.52 6.53
CA LEU A 487 17.84 17.53 5.59
C LEU A 487 17.84 18.91 6.26
N VAL A 488 19.02 19.45 6.52
CA VAL A 488 19.24 20.74 7.19
C VAL A 488 19.50 21.81 6.13
N ALA A 489 18.59 22.77 6.00
CA ALA A 489 18.75 23.87 5.06
C ALA A 489 18.00 25.13 5.51
N VAL A 490 18.57 26.30 5.25
CA VAL A 490 17.89 27.59 5.47
C VAL A 490 16.59 27.69 4.66
N SER A 491 15.70 28.60 5.05
CA SER A 491 14.48 28.86 4.28
C SER A 491 14.80 29.29 2.85
N GLY A 492 14.05 28.77 1.87
CA GLY A 492 14.27 29.07 0.45
C GLY A 492 15.35 28.25 -0.26
N SER A 493 15.97 27.26 0.39
CA SER A 493 16.98 26.36 -0.23
C SER A 493 16.38 25.14 -0.95
N TYR A 494 15.10 25.17 -1.33
CA TYR A 494 14.41 24.08 -2.04
C TYR A 494 14.36 22.71 -1.32
N LYS A 495 14.62 22.64 -0.01
CA LYS A 495 14.61 21.40 0.77
C LYS A 495 13.33 20.57 0.62
N SER A 496 12.16 21.18 0.76
CA SER A 496 10.86 20.51 0.61
C SER A 496 10.64 20.00 -0.82
N THR A 497 11.10 20.75 -1.83
CA THR A 497 11.03 20.35 -3.24
C THR A 497 11.91 19.13 -3.50
N LEU A 498 13.16 19.14 -3.01
CA LEU A 498 14.08 18.04 -3.18
C LEU A 498 13.59 16.78 -2.44
N SER A 499 13.06 16.93 -1.21
CA SER A 499 12.44 15.83 -0.47
C SER A 499 11.21 15.26 -1.20
N ALA A 500 10.36 16.11 -1.77
CA ALA A 500 9.21 15.67 -2.56
C ALA A 500 9.65 14.91 -3.83
N LEU A 501 10.64 15.42 -4.56
CA LEU A 501 11.20 14.74 -5.74
C LEU A 501 11.79 13.38 -5.39
N ALA A 502 12.53 13.28 -4.29
CA ALA A 502 13.02 11.99 -3.80
C ALA A 502 11.85 11.05 -3.49
N LEU A 503 10.80 11.56 -2.84
CA LEU A 503 9.61 10.78 -2.49
C LEU A 503 8.81 10.32 -3.71
N CYS A 504 8.94 10.97 -4.88
CA CYS A 504 8.33 10.52 -6.13
C CYS A 504 8.84 9.15 -6.62
N HIS A 505 9.88 8.58 -6.00
CA HIS A 505 10.20 7.16 -6.16
C HIS A 505 9.07 6.25 -5.64
N PHE A 506 8.17 6.73 -4.79
CA PHE A 506 7.09 5.93 -4.21
C PHE A 506 5.69 6.41 -4.57
N GLY A 507 5.57 7.44 -5.41
CA GLY A 507 4.27 8.05 -5.70
C GLY A 507 4.36 9.36 -6.48
N ASP A 508 3.32 10.18 -6.37
CA ASP A 508 3.29 11.53 -6.97
C ASP A 508 3.18 12.61 -5.90
N PHE A 509 4.30 13.31 -5.71
CA PHE A 509 4.49 14.29 -4.65
C PHE A 509 5.03 15.61 -5.22
N ASP A 510 4.70 16.70 -4.55
CA ASP A 510 5.31 18.01 -4.71
C ASP A 510 5.45 18.66 -3.32
N ASN A 511 6.03 19.86 -3.28
CA ASN A 511 6.28 20.57 -2.03
C ASN A 511 5.01 20.93 -1.23
N ASN A 512 3.83 20.94 -1.86
CA ASN A 512 2.55 21.24 -1.22
C ASN A 512 1.80 19.98 -0.79
N HIS A 513 2.23 18.82 -1.25
CA HIS A 513 1.54 17.54 -1.08
C HIS A 513 2.42 16.48 -0.41
N LEU A 514 3.23 16.87 0.55
CA LEU A 514 3.97 15.94 1.41
C LEU A 514 3.03 15.21 2.39
N PRO A 515 3.37 13.98 2.81
CA PRO A 515 2.43 13.11 3.53
C PRO A 515 2.23 13.49 5.00
N ALA A 516 3.17 14.24 5.60
CA ALA A 516 3.10 14.63 7.00
C ALA A 516 3.84 15.95 7.27
N SER A 517 3.43 16.65 8.33
CA SER A 517 4.09 17.85 8.83
C SER A 517 4.34 17.75 10.33
N TRP A 518 5.39 18.40 10.85
CA TRP A 518 5.63 18.52 12.29
C TRP A 518 4.51 19.25 13.05
N ARG A 519 3.60 19.93 12.33
CA ARG A 519 2.35 20.49 12.87
C ARG A 519 1.33 19.43 13.26
N ASP A 520 1.39 18.23 12.67
CA ASP A 520 0.46 17.14 12.94
C ASP A 520 0.57 16.65 14.39
N THR A 521 -0.50 16.04 14.91
CA THR A 521 -0.49 15.49 16.26
C THR A 521 0.43 14.28 16.35
N GLY A 522 1.07 14.06 17.51
CA GLY A 522 1.99 12.91 17.69
C GLY A 522 1.32 11.57 17.44
N ASN A 523 0.03 11.41 17.79
CA ASN A 523 -0.74 10.19 17.50
C ASN A 523 -0.89 9.94 16.00
N GLN A 524 -1.11 11.01 15.22
CA GLN A 524 -1.23 10.88 13.77
C GLN A 524 0.11 10.47 13.15
N LEU A 525 1.22 11.10 13.58
CA LEU A 525 2.56 10.74 13.11
C LEU A 525 2.93 9.30 13.45
N GLU A 526 2.65 8.83 14.67
CA GLU A 526 2.84 7.42 15.07
C GLU A 526 2.09 6.46 14.14
N LYS A 527 0.83 6.78 13.82
CA LYS A 527 -0.02 5.95 12.95
C LYS A 527 0.51 5.92 11.52
N LEU A 528 0.89 7.08 10.96
CA LEU A 528 1.46 7.17 9.61
C LEU A 528 2.78 6.39 9.50
N LEU A 529 3.68 6.53 10.47
CA LEU A 529 4.95 5.80 10.52
C LEU A 529 4.77 4.29 10.66
N PHE A 530 3.71 3.86 11.35
CA PHE A 530 3.34 2.46 11.40
C PHE A 530 2.78 1.98 10.05
N THR A 531 1.84 2.71 9.46
CA THR A 531 1.19 2.34 8.19
C THR A 531 2.18 2.29 7.03
N ALA A 532 3.13 3.22 6.97
CA ALA A 532 4.20 3.30 5.98
C ALA A 532 5.33 2.27 6.23
N LYS A 533 4.99 0.99 6.30
CA LYS A 533 5.97 -0.10 6.41
C LYS A 533 6.76 -0.24 5.09
N ASP A 534 8.09 -0.41 5.22
CA ASP A 534 9.06 -0.49 4.12
C ASP A 534 9.01 0.66 3.10
N LEU A 535 8.52 1.82 3.52
CA LEU A 535 8.47 3.05 2.72
C LEU A 535 9.14 4.20 3.48
N PRO A 536 9.63 5.24 2.78
CA PRO A 536 10.04 6.46 3.43
C PRO A 536 8.81 7.31 3.75
N LEU A 537 8.69 7.78 4.99
CA LEU A 537 7.75 8.83 5.39
C LEU A 537 8.51 10.14 5.58
N VAL A 538 8.12 11.16 4.79
CA VAL A 538 8.67 12.52 4.92
C VAL A 538 7.81 13.33 5.88
N ILE A 539 8.39 13.82 6.97
CA ILE A 539 7.77 14.80 7.87
C ILE A 539 8.44 16.15 7.64
N ASP A 540 7.71 17.10 7.08
CA ASP A 540 8.26 18.41 6.72
C ASP A 540 7.88 19.53 7.70
N ASP A 541 8.44 20.72 7.47
CA ASP A 541 8.14 21.97 8.18
C ASP A 541 8.58 21.96 9.65
N TRP A 542 9.80 21.48 9.91
CA TRP A 542 10.45 21.70 11.20
C TRP A 542 10.90 23.16 11.32
N ALA A 543 10.03 23.99 11.91
CA ALA A 543 10.26 25.39 12.17
C ALA A 543 9.79 25.76 13.60
N PRO A 544 10.64 25.56 14.64
CA PRO A 544 10.30 25.98 15.99
C PRO A 544 10.17 27.51 16.04
N GLY A 545 8.94 28.00 16.26
CA GLY A 545 8.66 29.44 16.36
C GLY A 545 9.29 30.10 17.60
N GLN A 546 9.10 31.41 17.74
CA GLN A 546 9.66 32.18 18.88
C GLN A 546 8.93 31.94 20.22
N ASP A 547 7.76 31.29 20.20
CA ASP A 547 7.02 30.94 21.41
C ASP A 547 7.67 29.74 22.12
N ASN A 548 8.20 29.99 23.32
CA ASN A 548 8.92 28.99 24.12
C ASN A 548 8.08 27.77 24.48
N ASN A 549 6.76 27.91 24.68
CA ASN A 549 5.92 26.77 25.04
C ASN A 549 5.69 25.87 23.83
N LYS A 550 5.34 26.47 22.68
CA LYS A 550 5.18 25.74 21.42
C LYS A 550 6.48 25.08 20.96
N LYS A 551 7.61 25.76 21.15
CA LYS A 551 8.94 25.19 20.88
C LYS A 551 9.19 23.93 21.72
N ARG A 552 8.92 23.97 23.03
CA ARG A 552 9.07 22.81 23.92
C ARG A 552 8.16 21.65 23.53
N GLU A 553 6.91 21.91 23.17
CA GLU A 553 5.98 20.88 22.70
C GLU A 553 6.47 20.21 21.41
N LEU A 554 7.00 21.01 20.48
CA LEU A 554 7.54 20.53 19.21
C LEU A 554 8.82 19.70 19.43
N GLU A 555 9.73 20.15 20.30
CA GLU A 555 10.92 19.41 20.70
C GLU A 555 10.59 18.08 21.37
N ALA A 556 9.64 18.07 22.31
CA ALA A 556 9.19 16.83 22.95
C ALA A 556 8.57 15.84 21.95
N LYS A 557 7.82 16.36 20.95
CA LYS A 557 7.25 15.55 19.88
C LYS A 557 8.34 14.93 19.00
N ALA A 558 9.32 15.73 18.57
CA ALA A 558 10.45 15.22 17.79
C ALA A 558 11.29 14.21 18.55
N GLU A 559 11.63 14.50 19.82
CA GLU A 559 12.35 13.56 20.68
C GLU A 559 11.63 12.21 20.72
N HIS A 560 10.30 12.23 20.93
CA HIS A 560 9.48 11.03 20.97
C HIS A 560 9.51 10.24 19.66
N ILE A 561 9.28 10.90 18.51
CA ILE A 561 9.25 10.25 17.19
C ILE A 561 10.62 9.71 16.78
N ILE A 562 11.69 10.47 16.99
CA ILE A 562 13.07 10.04 16.65
C ILE A 562 13.49 8.86 17.53
N ARG A 563 13.10 8.87 18.82
CA ARG A 563 13.34 7.72 19.71
C ARG A 563 12.54 6.50 19.29
N ALA A 564 11.29 6.68 18.86
CA ALA A 564 10.46 5.60 18.34
C ALA A 564 11.09 4.94 17.11
N GLN A 565 11.61 5.75 16.17
CA GLN A 565 12.36 5.25 15.00
C GLN A 565 13.63 4.50 15.44
N GLY A 566 14.47 5.11 16.28
CA GLY A 566 15.76 4.53 16.64
C GLY A 566 15.69 3.35 17.62
N ASN A 567 14.51 3.01 18.13
CA ASN A 567 14.29 1.86 19.01
C ASN A 567 13.29 0.84 18.43
N HIS A 568 12.64 1.13 17.30
CA HIS A 568 11.49 0.37 16.78
C HIS A 568 10.41 0.11 17.84
N GLN A 569 10.06 1.15 18.61
CA GLN A 569 9.15 1.03 19.75
C GLN A 569 8.04 2.07 19.71
N GLY A 570 6.85 1.64 20.11
CA GLY A 570 5.64 2.47 20.19
C GLY A 570 5.18 2.70 21.62
N ARG A 571 4.31 3.70 21.82
CA ARG A 571 3.74 3.97 23.15
C ARG A 571 2.67 2.94 23.51
N GLY A 572 2.93 2.15 24.55
CA GLY A 572 1.95 1.24 25.15
C GLY A 572 0.73 1.99 25.68
N ARG A 573 -0.47 1.50 25.37
CA ARG A 573 -1.73 2.06 25.86
C ARG A 573 -2.63 0.91 26.31
N MET A 574 -3.41 1.09 27.36
CA MET A 574 -4.45 0.15 27.76
C MET A 574 -5.80 0.57 27.18
N ARG A 575 -6.64 -0.41 26.89
CA ARG A 575 -8.07 -0.24 26.66
C ARG A 575 -8.78 -0.05 28.02
N SER A 576 -10.01 0.45 27.98
CA SER A 576 -10.85 0.60 29.17
C SER A 576 -11.17 -0.73 29.86
N ASP A 577 -11.06 -1.85 29.13
CA ASP A 577 -11.23 -3.21 29.63
C ASP A 577 -9.93 -3.82 30.19
N THR A 578 -8.90 -2.99 30.42
CA THR A 578 -7.55 -3.36 30.90
C THR A 578 -6.69 -4.20 29.96
N THR A 579 -7.16 -4.52 28.76
CA THR A 579 -6.33 -5.17 27.73
C THR A 579 -5.39 -4.16 27.05
N SER A 580 -4.26 -4.62 26.52
CA SER A 580 -3.34 -3.73 25.79
C SER A 580 -3.93 -3.33 24.43
N ARG A 581 -3.83 -2.05 24.08
CA ARG A 581 -4.00 -1.57 22.70
C ARG A 581 -2.75 -1.88 21.88
N LEU A 582 -2.93 -2.01 20.57
CA LEU A 582 -1.85 -2.03 19.61
C LEU A 582 -0.95 -0.79 19.79
N SER A 583 0.34 -1.02 19.97
CA SER A 583 1.35 0.03 19.99
C SER A 583 1.83 0.29 18.57
N TYR A 584 1.62 1.51 18.06
CA TYR A 584 2.16 1.92 16.77
C TYR A 584 3.63 2.28 16.91
N TYR A 585 4.48 1.64 16.11
CA TYR A 585 5.91 1.94 16.00
C TYR A 585 6.28 2.11 14.53
N PRO A 586 7.33 2.89 14.21
CA PRO A 586 7.78 3.07 12.82
C PRO A 586 8.24 1.75 12.20
N ARG A 587 7.82 1.46 10.97
CA ARG A 587 8.16 0.23 10.23
C ARG A 587 8.86 0.48 8.90
N GLY A 588 9.31 1.71 8.66
CA GLY A 588 9.95 2.17 7.43
C GLY A 588 11.06 3.17 7.72
N MET A 589 11.39 4.00 6.73
CA MET A 589 12.38 5.08 6.89
C MET A 589 11.70 6.38 7.29
N LEU A 590 12.27 7.08 8.27
CA LEU A 590 11.88 8.47 8.58
C LEU A 590 12.86 9.44 7.92
N VAL A 591 12.32 10.32 7.08
CA VAL A 591 13.03 11.45 6.48
C VAL A 591 12.37 12.74 6.94
N THR A 592 13.15 13.75 7.28
CA THR A 592 12.63 15.04 7.73
C THR A 592 13.47 16.18 7.18
N SER A 593 12.87 17.35 7.10
CA SER A 593 13.54 18.58 6.67
C SER A 593 13.34 19.68 7.71
N GLY A 594 14.35 20.54 7.89
CA GLY A 594 14.31 21.63 8.85
C GLY A 594 15.45 22.61 8.69
N GLU A 595 15.34 23.77 9.33
CA GLU A 595 16.43 24.76 9.35
C GLU A 595 17.57 24.37 10.29
N HIS A 596 17.22 23.66 11.37
CA HIS A 596 18.13 23.19 12.40
C HIS A 596 17.68 21.82 12.90
N THR A 597 18.56 21.08 13.56
CA THR A 597 18.21 19.84 14.26
C THR A 597 17.67 20.12 15.67
N PRO A 598 16.86 19.22 16.26
CA PRO A 598 16.38 19.37 17.63
C PRO A 598 17.52 19.23 18.64
N SER A 599 17.53 20.08 19.67
CA SER A 599 18.56 20.05 20.72
C SER A 599 18.35 18.89 21.70
N GLY A 600 19.43 18.21 22.09
CA GLY A 600 19.42 17.24 23.19
C GLY A 600 20.14 15.92 22.91
N HIS A 601 20.97 15.49 23.86
CA HIS A 601 21.89 14.37 23.71
C HIS A 601 21.23 13.02 23.35
N SER A 602 20.02 12.74 23.87
CA SER A 602 19.42 11.41 23.70
C SER A 602 18.97 11.12 22.27
N HIS A 603 18.64 12.10 21.44
CA HIS A 603 18.17 11.89 20.07
C HIS A 603 19.19 12.30 19.02
N THR A 604 20.19 13.12 19.35
CA THR A 604 21.28 13.50 18.43
C THR A 604 21.96 12.27 17.82
N ALA A 605 22.24 11.22 18.58
CA ALA A 605 22.88 10.00 18.03
C ALA A 605 21.98 9.18 17.09
N ARG A 606 20.71 9.53 16.92
CA ARG A 606 19.72 8.89 16.04
C ARG A 606 19.39 9.75 14.81
N ILE A 607 19.97 10.94 14.70
CA ILE A 607 19.81 11.82 13.56
C ILE A 607 21.07 11.72 12.71
N ILE A 608 20.89 11.59 11.41
CA ILE A 608 21.97 11.77 10.43
C ILE A 608 21.62 12.98 9.59
N SER A 609 22.44 14.02 9.71
CA SER A 609 22.20 15.31 9.08
C SER A 609 22.81 15.38 7.69
N VAL A 610 22.06 15.90 6.72
CA VAL A 610 22.53 16.23 5.37
C VAL A 610 22.35 17.74 5.21
N ARG A 611 23.43 18.47 5.00
CA ARG A 611 23.40 19.94 4.86
C ARG A 611 23.15 20.31 3.40
N LEU A 612 22.18 21.17 3.16
CA LEU A 612 21.84 21.67 1.83
C LEU A 612 21.92 23.20 1.81
N GLU A 613 22.74 23.71 0.90
CA GLU A 613 22.79 25.13 0.56
C GLU A 613 22.09 25.38 -0.78
N LYS A 614 21.62 26.61 -1.00
CA LYS A 614 20.81 26.94 -2.17
C LYS A 614 21.62 26.80 -3.47
N GLU A 615 22.91 27.10 -3.39
CA GLU A 615 23.89 27.10 -4.48
C GLU A 615 24.26 25.69 -4.92
N MET A 616 23.99 24.68 -4.09
CA MET A 616 24.25 23.27 -4.40
C MET A 616 23.22 22.66 -5.35
N VAL A 617 22.10 23.36 -5.64
CA VAL A 617 21.00 22.83 -6.46
C VAL A 617 21.07 23.41 -7.88
N ASP A 618 21.08 22.52 -8.88
CA ASP A 618 20.89 22.90 -10.27
C ASP A 618 19.39 23.06 -10.56
N LEU A 619 18.96 24.30 -10.75
CA LEU A 619 17.54 24.62 -10.99
C LEU A 619 17.03 24.10 -12.34
N GLY A 620 17.89 23.98 -13.34
CA GLY A 620 17.52 23.46 -14.65
C GLY A 620 17.19 21.98 -14.56
N LEU A 621 18.12 21.19 -13.98
CA LEU A 621 17.93 19.76 -13.75
C LEU A 621 16.79 19.48 -12.78
N MET A 622 16.62 20.28 -11.73
CA MET A 622 15.49 20.16 -10.81
C MET A 622 14.15 20.38 -11.52
N THR A 623 14.05 21.40 -12.38
CA THR A 623 12.82 21.70 -13.12
C THR A 623 12.51 20.59 -14.13
N GLU A 624 13.53 20.05 -14.80
CA GLU A 624 13.39 18.91 -15.70
C GLU A 624 12.89 17.66 -14.94
N ALA A 625 13.49 17.36 -13.80
CA ALA A 625 13.05 16.28 -12.93
C ALA A 625 11.59 16.42 -12.49
N GLN A 626 11.15 17.64 -12.16
CA GLN A 626 9.77 17.91 -11.74
C GLN A 626 8.75 17.72 -12.87
N THR A 627 9.11 18.02 -14.10
CA THR A 627 8.19 18.15 -15.23
C THR A 627 8.19 16.93 -16.16
N LYS A 628 9.36 16.31 -16.37
CA LYS A 628 9.53 15.17 -17.27
C LYS A 628 9.69 13.86 -16.50
N ASP A 629 10.63 13.81 -15.55
CA ASP A 629 11.10 12.54 -15.00
C ASP A 629 10.30 12.03 -13.81
N ARG A 630 9.48 12.88 -13.18
CA ARG A 630 8.75 12.54 -11.94
C ARG A 630 8.02 11.18 -12.00
N HIS A 631 7.34 10.92 -13.11
CA HIS A 631 6.57 9.69 -13.30
C HIS A 631 7.44 8.45 -13.56
N LEU A 632 8.71 8.64 -13.94
CA LEU A 632 9.70 7.60 -14.15
C LEU A 632 10.34 7.15 -12.84
N TYR A 633 10.47 8.02 -11.84
CA TYR A 633 11.04 7.65 -10.53
C TYR A 633 10.25 6.53 -9.85
N ARG A 634 8.91 6.62 -9.84
CA ARG A 634 8.05 5.54 -9.33
C ARG A 634 8.24 4.22 -10.08
N GLN A 635 8.46 4.28 -11.40
CA GLN A 635 8.71 3.09 -12.23
C GLN A 635 10.07 2.48 -11.93
N ALA A 636 11.09 3.30 -11.67
CA ALA A 636 12.41 2.82 -11.26
C ALA A 636 12.34 2.02 -9.95
N MET A 637 11.57 2.53 -8.98
CA MET A 637 11.37 1.85 -7.69
C MET A 637 10.48 0.61 -7.80
N ALA A 638 9.40 0.67 -8.59
CA ALA A 638 8.56 -0.51 -8.85
C ALA A 638 9.38 -1.66 -9.47
N ASN A 639 10.25 -1.33 -10.42
CA ASN A 639 11.18 -2.29 -11.02
C ASN A 639 12.24 -2.79 -10.04
N TYR A 640 12.77 -1.92 -9.16
CA TYR A 640 13.70 -2.33 -8.11
C TYR A 640 13.06 -3.34 -7.13
N ILE A 641 11.83 -3.06 -6.69
CA ILE A 641 11.06 -3.96 -5.82
C ILE A 641 10.76 -5.28 -6.54
N ALA A 642 10.35 -5.23 -7.81
CA ALA A 642 10.16 -6.44 -8.62
C ALA A 642 11.45 -7.25 -8.80
N TRP A 643 12.61 -6.60 -8.83
CA TRP A 643 13.91 -7.27 -8.87
C TRP A 643 14.32 -7.89 -7.52
N LEU A 644 13.92 -7.29 -6.39
CA LEU A 644 14.12 -7.84 -5.05
C LEU A 644 13.17 -9.00 -4.71
N GLN A 645 11.97 -8.98 -5.28
CA GLN A 645 10.88 -9.90 -4.96
C GLN A 645 11.24 -11.40 -5.09
N PRO A 646 11.97 -11.87 -6.12
CA PRO A 646 12.42 -13.25 -6.19
C PRO A 646 13.33 -13.59 -5.01
N ASN A 647 12.93 -14.60 -4.23
CA ASN A 647 13.63 -15.11 -3.06
C ASN A 647 13.89 -14.04 -1.98
N TRP A 648 12.94 -13.12 -1.76
CA TRP A 648 13.06 -12.07 -0.75
C TRP A 648 13.49 -12.61 0.62
N LEU A 649 12.96 -13.75 1.06
CA LEU A 649 13.37 -14.42 2.30
C LEU A 649 14.88 -14.74 2.36
N GLU A 650 15.46 -15.27 1.28
CA GLU A 650 16.90 -15.59 1.20
C GLU A 650 17.73 -14.29 1.18
N ARG A 651 17.30 -13.31 0.38
CA ARG A 651 17.95 -11.98 0.32
C ARG A 651 17.98 -11.30 1.68
N LYS A 652 16.92 -11.41 2.50
CA LYS A 652 16.93 -10.87 3.88
C LYS A 652 18.06 -11.46 4.71
N CYS A 653 18.30 -12.76 4.61
CA CYS A 653 19.38 -13.43 5.33
C CYS A 653 20.75 -12.95 4.85
N GLU A 654 20.95 -12.82 3.54
CA GLU A 654 22.18 -12.30 2.94
C GLU A 654 22.48 -10.86 3.37
N LEU A 655 21.47 -9.99 3.33
CA LEU A 655 21.59 -8.58 3.75
C LEU A 655 22.00 -8.46 5.23
N ARG A 656 21.43 -9.29 6.11
CA ARG A 656 21.79 -9.31 7.54
C ARG A 656 23.22 -9.81 7.79
N GLN A 657 23.68 -10.76 6.99
CA GLN A 657 25.07 -11.22 7.04
C GLN A 657 26.03 -10.13 6.57
N LYS A 658 25.75 -9.49 5.43
CA LYS A 658 26.51 -8.34 4.91
C LYS A 658 26.57 -7.20 5.94
N PHE A 659 25.46 -6.90 6.61
CA PHE A 659 25.42 -5.91 7.69
C PHE A 659 26.37 -6.23 8.82
N THR A 660 26.36 -7.47 9.31
CA THR A 660 27.24 -7.89 10.42
C THR A 660 28.72 -7.73 10.06
N GLN A 661 29.10 -8.11 8.83
CA GLN A 661 30.47 -7.98 8.35
C GLN A 661 30.87 -6.52 8.19
N LEU A 662 30.12 -5.74 7.42
CA LEU A 662 30.47 -4.36 7.10
C LEU A 662 30.47 -3.47 8.35
N ARG A 663 29.55 -3.71 9.29
CA ARG A 663 29.54 -3.04 10.59
C ARG A 663 30.86 -3.21 11.35
N ALA A 664 31.42 -4.42 11.36
CA ALA A 664 32.69 -4.70 12.02
C ALA A 664 33.85 -3.96 11.34
N GLU A 665 33.87 -3.93 10.02
CA GLU A 665 34.86 -3.18 9.21
C GLU A 665 34.80 -1.68 9.53
N ILE A 666 33.61 -1.06 9.45
CA ILE A 666 33.43 0.37 9.73
C ILE A 666 33.75 0.71 11.19
N THR A 667 33.41 -0.16 12.14
CA THR A 667 33.75 0.04 13.56
C THR A 667 35.26 0.11 13.76
N ASN A 668 36.03 -0.71 13.04
CA ASN A 668 37.49 -0.67 13.09
C ASN A 668 38.05 0.59 12.43
N GLU A 669 37.52 0.97 11.26
CA GLU A 669 37.93 2.20 10.55
C GLU A 669 37.67 3.47 11.37
N LEU A 670 36.60 3.50 12.16
CA LEU A 670 36.24 4.63 13.02
C LEU A 670 36.76 4.51 14.46
N SER A 671 37.60 3.52 14.77
CA SER A 671 38.08 3.26 16.14
C SER A 671 38.89 4.42 16.75
N ASP A 672 39.59 5.19 15.92
CA ASP A 672 40.34 6.38 16.33
C ASP A 672 39.44 7.63 16.52
N CYS A 673 38.19 7.56 16.07
CA CYS A 673 37.22 8.65 16.21
C CYS A 673 36.39 8.44 17.48
N LYS A 674 36.12 9.53 18.23
CA LYS A 674 35.18 9.49 19.37
C LYS A 674 33.73 9.48 18.86
N ILE A 675 33.29 8.33 18.38
CA ILE A 675 31.97 8.15 17.77
C ILE A 675 31.04 7.30 18.64
N HIS A 676 29.75 7.62 18.60
CA HIS A 676 28.72 6.81 19.28
C HIS A 676 28.59 5.44 18.58
N SER A 677 28.39 4.38 19.37
CA SER A 677 28.28 2.98 18.92
C SER A 677 27.17 2.66 17.91
N ARG A 678 26.32 3.64 17.56
CA ARG A 678 25.23 3.50 16.59
C ARG A 678 25.63 3.95 15.19
N LEU A 679 26.61 4.84 15.09
CA LEU A 679 26.98 5.46 13.81
C LEU A 679 27.61 4.46 12.82
N PRO A 680 28.43 3.48 13.25
CA PRO A 680 28.90 2.42 12.34
C PRO A 680 27.74 1.62 11.72
N ASP A 681 26.67 1.37 12.48
CA ASP A 681 25.48 0.66 11.99
C ASP A 681 24.81 1.45 10.85
N VAL A 682 24.69 2.77 11.00
CA VAL A 682 24.09 3.64 9.97
C VAL A 682 24.90 3.62 8.68
N VAL A 683 26.23 3.79 8.78
CA VAL A 683 27.11 3.77 7.60
C VAL A 683 27.04 2.42 6.89
N ALA A 684 27.07 1.31 7.63
CA ALA A 684 26.97 -0.02 7.05
C ALA A 684 25.63 -0.21 6.32
N ILE A 685 24.52 0.22 6.91
CA ILE A 685 23.18 0.13 6.30
C ILE A 685 23.10 0.97 5.02
N LEU A 686 23.59 2.21 5.04
CA LEU A 686 23.60 3.09 3.87
C LEU A 686 24.47 2.52 2.74
N LEU A 687 25.65 1.96 3.07
CA LEU A 687 26.52 1.33 2.07
C LEU A 687 25.90 0.08 1.45
N ILE A 688 25.21 -0.74 2.24
CA ILE A 688 24.50 -1.92 1.72
C ILE A 688 23.33 -1.51 0.82
N ALA A 689 22.57 -0.49 1.22
CA ALA A 689 21.49 0.03 0.40
C ALA A 689 22.02 0.61 -0.92
N LEU A 690 23.09 1.41 -0.86
CA LEU A 690 23.74 1.97 -2.03
C LEU A 690 24.25 0.87 -2.96
N SER A 691 25.01 -0.10 -2.43
CA SER A 691 25.54 -1.19 -3.25
C SER A 691 24.42 -2.00 -3.90
N THR A 692 23.35 -2.32 -3.15
CA THR A 692 22.21 -3.10 -3.65
C THR A 692 21.46 -2.33 -4.76
N ALA A 693 21.28 -1.02 -4.61
CA ALA A 693 20.62 -0.18 -5.60
C ALA A 693 21.48 -0.04 -6.87
N LEU A 694 22.79 0.13 -6.73
CA LEU A 694 23.71 0.22 -7.86
C LEU A 694 23.89 -1.15 -8.56
N GLU A 695 23.87 -2.26 -7.84
CA GLU A 695 23.84 -3.62 -8.41
C GLU A 695 22.60 -3.82 -9.28
N PHE A 696 21.43 -3.37 -8.82
CA PHE A 696 20.21 -3.34 -9.62
C PHE A 696 20.38 -2.48 -10.88
N ALA A 697 20.84 -1.23 -10.75
CA ALA A 697 21.04 -0.34 -11.89
C ALA A 697 22.08 -0.88 -12.90
N LYS A 698 23.11 -1.57 -12.42
CA LYS A 698 24.09 -2.27 -13.26
C LYS A 698 23.45 -3.44 -14.01
N SER A 699 22.56 -4.19 -13.36
CA SER A 699 21.87 -5.33 -13.98
C SER A 699 20.97 -4.95 -15.15
N THR A 700 20.50 -3.70 -15.21
CA THR A 700 19.68 -3.20 -16.33
C THR A 700 20.52 -2.74 -17.54
N GLY A 701 21.83 -2.58 -17.36
CA GLY A 701 22.76 -2.02 -18.34
C GLY A 701 22.87 -0.49 -18.32
N GLU A 702 22.18 0.18 -17.41
CA GLU A 702 22.20 1.65 -17.30
C GLU A 702 23.32 2.18 -16.40
N LEU A 703 23.99 1.36 -15.61
CA LEU A 703 25.13 1.84 -14.83
C LEU A 703 26.45 1.27 -15.37
N LYS A 704 27.34 2.15 -15.82
CA LYS A 704 28.69 1.75 -16.24
C LYS A 704 29.57 1.43 -15.03
N ALA A 705 30.67 0.72 -15.27
CA ALA A 705 31.57 0.30 -14.20
C ALA A 705 32.28 1.49 -13.51
N ASP A 706 32.68 2.50 -14.28
CA ASP A 706 33.26 3.74 -13.79
C ASP A 706 32.28 4.57 -12.96
N GLU A 707 31.01 4.66 -13.38
CA GLU A 707 29.95 5.31 -12.60
C GLU A 707 29.67 4.55 -11.29
N TYR A 708 29.65 3.21 -11.33
CA TYR A 708 29.50 2.38 -10.13
C TYR A 708 30.61 2.65 -9.12
N ASP A 709 31.87 2.65 -9.57
CA ASP A 709 33.02 2.90 -8.70
C ASP A 709 33.01 4.33 -8.15
N LEU A 710 32.63 5.32 -8.96
CA LEU A 710 32.45 6.70 -8.53
C LEU A 710 31.45 6.80 -7.39
N PHE A 711 30.22 6.29 -7.59
CA PHE A 711 29.16 6.41 -6.58
C PHE A 711 29.48 5.62 -5.31
N MET A 712 30.11 4.45 -5.42
CA MET A 712 30.53 3.68 -4.24
C MET A 712 31.62 4.39 -3.43
N ASN A 713 32.62 4.98 -4.10
CA ASN A 713 33.70 5.71 -3.44
C ASN A 713 33.19 6.99 -2.79
N GLU A 714 32.41 7.79 -3.52
CA GLU A 714 31.81 9.02 -3.01
C GLU A 714 30.81 8.74 -1.89
N GLY A 715 29.96 7.71 -2.05
CA GLY A 715 29.02 7.29 -1.01
C GLY A 715 29.72 6.88 0.28
N ARG A 716 30.77 6.06 0.20
CA ARG A 716 31.59 5.72 1.36
C ARG A 716 32.19 6.95 2.02
N ARG A 717 32.77 7.85 1.24
CA ARG A 717 33.35 9.09 1.77
C ARG A 717 32.31 9.93 2.51
N TYR A 718 31.19 10.26 1.85
CA TYR A 718 30.13 11.08 2.44
C TYR A 718 29.48 10.44 3.65
N PHE A 719 29.16 9.14 3.63
CA PHE A 719 28.55 8.49 4.79
C PHE A 719 29.49 8.44 5.99
N MET A 720 30.80 8.25 5.77
CA MET A 720 31.81 8.32 6.82
C MET A 720 31.97 9.73 7.37
N ASP A 721 31.98 10.75 6.52
CA ASP A 721 32.09 12.14 6.94
C ASP A 721 30.84 12.57 7.75
N MET A 722 29.64 12.19 7.29
CA MET A 722 28.39 12.39 8.03
C MET A 722 28.41 11.72 9.41
N ALA A 723 28.97 10.51 9.51
CA ALA A 723 29.12 9.82 10.80
C ALA A 723 30.12 10.54 11.73
N LYS A 724 31.23 11.07 11.20
CA LYS A 724 32.20 11.84 11.98
C LYS A 724 31.61 13.15 12.50
N GLU A 725 30.99 13.94 11.62
CA GLU A 725 30.29 15.19 12.00
C GLU A 725 29.23 14.92 13.06
N GLN A 726 28.44 13.86 12.89
CA GLN A 726 27.42 13.51 13.88
C GLN A 726 28.03 13.05 15.21
N GLY A 727 29.18 12.36 15.18
CA GLY A 727 29.94 12.00 16.37
C GLY A 727 30.38 13.23 17.18
N GLU A 728 30.89 14.25 16.48
CA GLU A 728 31.26 15.53 17.09
C GLU A 728 30.05 16.21 17.73
N MET A 729 28.92 16.29 17.01
CA MET A 729 27.68 16.87 17.55
C MET A 729 27.16 16.11 18.79
N VAL A 730 27.30 14.78 18.83
CA VAL A 730 26.90 13.98 20.01
C VAL A 730 27.77 14.31 21.23
N GLU A 731 29.08 14.46 21.03
CA GLU A 731 30.02 14.84 22.10
C GLU A 731 29.78 16.29 22.56
N GLU A 732 29.49 17.24 21.67
CA GLU A 732 29.09 18.61 22.04
C GLU A 732 27.83 18.62 22.92
N GLN A 733 26.87 17.75 22.62
CA GLN A 733 25.62 17.65 23.40
C GLN A 733 25.78 16.87 24.70
N ARG A 734 26.95 16.27 24.97
CA ARG A 734 27.20 15.44 26.16
C ARG A 734 27.05 16.25 27.46
N PRO A 735 26.43 15.68 28.52
CA PRO A 735 26.20 16.40 29.77
C PRO A 735 27.45 17.04 30.39
N GLY A 736 28.59 16.33 30.43
CA GLY A 736 29.84 16.85 30.96
C GLY A 736 30.41 17.99 30.11
N GLN A 737 30.37 17.88 28.79
CA GLN A 737 30.83 18.93 27.88
C GLN A 737 30.03 20.23 28.06
N ARG A 738 28.69 20.11 28.07
CA ARG A 738 27.79 21.24 28.35
C ARG A 738 28.03 21.88 29.72
N ALA A 739 28.35 21.08 30.73
CA ALA A 739 28.69 21.59 32.06
C ALA A 739 29.99 22.41 32.06
N ILE A 740 31.03 21.93 31.37
CA ILE A 740 32.29 22.67 31.19
C ILE A 740 32.04 24.00 30.48
N GLU A 741 31.31 24.00 29.37
CA GLU A 741 31.00 25.21 28.61
C GLU A 741 30.24 26.25 29.45
N ALA A 742 29.26 25.78 30.24
CA ALA A 742 28.52 26.64 31.16
C ALA A 742 29.43 27.23 32.26
N ILE A 743 30.36 26.45 32.81
CA ILE A 743 31.36 26.93 33.78
C ILE A 743 32.26 27.98 33.13
N GLN A 744 32.85 27.66 31.97
CA GLN A 744 33.74 28.55 31.24
C GLN A 744 33.06 29.87 30.88
N ALA A 745 31.83 29.82 30.35
CA ALA A 745 31.05 31.00 30.01
C ALA A 745 30.72 31.83 31.25
N SER A 746 30.35 31.20 32.36
CA SER A 746 30.03 31.91 33.60
C SER A 746 31.27 32.56 34.25
N LEU A 747 32.45 31.93 34.11
CA LEU A 747 33.72 32.53 34.52
C LEU A 747 34.11 33.72 33.63
N ARG A 748 33.93 33.62 32.31
CA ARG A 748 34.20 34.71 31.35
C ARG A 748 33.27 35.92 31.55
N ILE A 749 31.98 35.68 31.77
CA ILE A 749 30.98 36.72 32.03
C ILE A 749 31.17 37.32 33.44
N GLY A 750 31.80 36.58 34.36
CA GLY A 750 32.05 37.00 35.73
C GLY A 750 30.87 36.81 36.69
N THR A 751 29.85 36.04 36.29
CA THR A 751 28.76 35.58 37.17
C THR A 751 29.23 34.50 38.14
N ALA A 752 30.21 33.71 37.73
CA ALA A 752 30.93 32.78 38.58
C ALA A 752 32.34 33.29 38.88
N VAL A 753 32.82 33.10 40.11
CA VAL A 753 34.15 33.56 40.56
C VAL A 753 34.89 32.42 41.26
N LEU A 754 36.20 32.33 41.02
CA LEU A 754 37.11 31.46 41.75
C LEU A 754 37.90 32.29 42.76
N ARG A 755 37.91 31.84 44.02
CA ARG A 755 38.78 32.42 45.05
C ARG A 755 40.20 31.88 44.90
N ASN A 756 41.20 32.56 45.44
CA ASN A 756 42.52 31.97 45.58
C ASN A 756 42.50 30.95 46.74
N LYS A 757 43.13 29.78 46.56
CA LYS A 757 43.24 28.76 47.61
C LYS A 757 44.06 29.25 48.83
N ASN A 758 44.97 30.20 48.62
CA ASN A 758 45.94 30.66 49.62
C ASN A 758 45.57 31.99 50.31
N ASP A 759 44.52 32.69 49.88
CA ASP A 759 44.16 34.00 50.46
C ASP A 759 43.51 33.82 51.83
N ALA A 760 44.13 34.36 52.89
CA ALA A 760 43.72 34.14 54.28
C ALA A 760 42.33 34.69 54.67
N ALA A 761 41.70 35.51 53.81
CA ALA A 761 40.41 36.15 54.05
C ALA A 761 39.39 35.80 52.95
N LEU A 762 38.17 35.42 53.35
CA LEU A 762 37.04 35.30 52.42
C LEU A 762 36.55 36.71 52.07
N THR A 763 37.02 37.27 50.95
CA THR A 763 36.51 38.54 50.44
C THR A 763 35.00 38.45 50.18
N GLU A 764 34.24 39.46 50.62
CA GLU A 764 32.83 39.59 50.25
C GLU A 764 32.69 39.69 48.74
N LEU A 765 31.78 38.91 48.18
CA LEU A 765 31.54 38.90 46.74
C LEU A 765 30.63 40.09 46.38
N PRO A 766 30.91 40.77 45.26
CA PRO A 766 29.97 41.74 44.70
C PRO A 766 28.58 41.13 44.48
N SER A 767 27.52 41.92 44.68
CA SER A 767 26.14 41.46 44.50
C SER A 767 25.93 40.84 43.11
N GLY A 768 25.30 39.66 43.05
CA GLY A 768 25.03 38.93 41.81
C GLY A 768 26.14 38.00 41.33
N LYS A 769 27.24 37.85 42.08
CA LYS A 769 28.32 36.89 41.77
C LYS A 769 28.30 35.69 42.71
N THR A 770 28.54 34.50 42.16
CA THR A 770 28.59 33.23 42.91
C THR A 770 30.03 32.72 42.97
N ALA A 771 30.57 32.48 44.17
CA ALA A 771 31.83 31.75 44.30
C ALA A 771 31.59 30.27 44.06
N ILE A 772 32.24 29.72 43.02
CA ILE A 772 32.07 28.31 42.62
C ILE A 772 33.26 27.43 43.03
N GLY A 773 34.29 27.99 43.66
CA GLY A 773 35.43 27.21 44.11
C GLY A 773 36.70 28.03 44.35
N TRP A 774 37.82 27.32 44.40
CA TRP A 774 39.15 27.86 44.65
C TRP A 774 40.15 27.45 43.56
N ARG A 775 40.90 28.40 43.04
CA ARG A 775 41.99 28.16 42.09
C ARG A 775 43.27 27.77 42.85
N ASP A 776 43.87 26.65 42.46
CA ASP A 776 45.17 26.20 42.97
C ASP A 776 46.26 26.47 41.91
N TYR A 777 46.88 27.64 42.02
CA TYR A 777 47.90 28.11 41.06
C TYR A 777 49.15 27.22 41.03
N MET A 778 49.41 26.46 42.10
CA MET A 778 50.62 25.64 42.26
C MET A 778 50.46 24.23 41.68
N ASN A 779 49.23 23.72 41.58
CA ASN A 779 48.99 22.31 41.26
C ASN A 779 48.23 22.06 39.94
N GLY A 780 48.06 23.06 39.07
CA GLY A 780 47.42 22.89 37.76
C GLY A 780 45.93 22.51 37.79
N HIS A 781 45.30 22.59 38.96
CA HIS A 781 43.92 22.19 39.20
C HIS A 781 43.11 23.30 39.88
N THR A 782 41.80 23.22 39.73
CA THR A 782 40.83 24.07 40.41
C THR A 782 39.91 23.19 41.25
N LEU A 783 39.63 23.63 42.48
CA LEU A 783 38.78 22.94 43.44
C LEU A 783 37.40 23.56 43.38
N LEU A 784 36.47 22.92 42.67
CA LEU A 784 35.10 23.39 42.52
C LEU A 784 34.24 22.93 43.70
N ASP A 785 33.43 23.85 44.25
CA ASP A 785 32.34 23.51 45.15
C ASP A 785 31.23 22.83 44.34
N PRO A 786 30.89 21.56 44.61
CA PRO A 786 29.98 20.78 43.78
C PRO A 786 28.59 21.43 43.66
N ALA A 787 27.99 21.83 44.79
CA ALA A 787 26.63 22.35 44.81
C ALA A 787 26.55 23.75 44.17
N ALA A 788 27.47 24.65 44.52
CA ALA A 788 27.50 26.01 43.97
C ALA A 788 27.79 26.01 42.47
N THR A 789 28.71 25.16 42.01
CA THR A 789 29.01 25.01 40.58
C THR A 789 27.81 24.44 39.83
N TYR A 790 27.16 23.41 40.37
CA TYR A 790 25.98 22.81 39.74
C TYR A 790 24.85 23.83 39.58
N GLN A 791 24.59 24.65 40.60
CA GLN A 791 23.59 25.72 40.50
C GLN A 791 23.91 26.72 39.38
N VAL A 792 25.18 27.11 39.22
CA VAL A 792 25.60 27.99 38.12
C VAL A 792 25.36 27.34 36.77
N ILE A 793 25.67 26.05 36.61
CA ILE A 793 25.41 25.30 35.37
C ILE A 793 23.90 25.32 35.05
N VAL A 794 23.06 24.95 36.02
CA VAL A 794 21.59 24.92 35.84
C VAL A 794 21.06 26.31 35.49
N GLN A 795 21.51 27.36 36.18
CA GLN A 795 21.09 28.74 35.91
C GLN A 795 21.55 29.24 34.53
N HIS A 796 22.78 28.91 34.13
CA HIS A 796 23.31 29.26 32.81
C HIS A 796 22.49 28.59 31.69
N CYS A 797 22.28 27.27 31.81
CA CYS A 797 21.51 26.49 30.84
C CYS A 797 20.01 26.87 30.79
N ALA A 798 19.43 27.25 31.93
CA ALA A 798 18.06 27.77 31.96
C ALA A 798 17.93 29.09 31.20
N LYS A 799 18.94 29.98 31.30
CA LYS A 799 18.97 31.26 30.56
C LYS A 799 19.18 31.07 29.05
N SER A 800 19.87 30.02 28.62
CA SER A 800 20.05 29.69 27.21
C SER A 800 18.88 28.89 26.59
N ASN A 801 17.76 28.79 27.29
CA ASN A 801 16.55 28.08 26.85
C ASN A 801 16.79 26.60 26.51
N ASN A 802 17.82 25.99 27.10
CA ASN A 802 18.15 24.57 27.00
C ASN A 802 18.45 24.03 28.41
N PRO A 803 17.41 23.71 29.21
CA PRO A 803 17.55 23.35 30.61
C PRO A 803 18.50 22.17 30.84
N TYR A 804 19.28 22.24 31.92
CA TYR A 804 20.17 21.16 32.32
C TYR A 804 19.42 20.21 33.27
N THR A 805 19.01 19.05 32.76
CA THR A 805 18.13 18.09 33.47
C THR A 805 18.89 16.94 34.15
N ILE A 806 20.21 16.86 33.97
CA ILE A 806 21.04 15.82 34.55
C ILE A 806 21.35 16.17 36.01
N ASN A 807 21.24 15.19 36.90
CA ASN A 807 21.51 15.39 38.32
C ASN A 807 23.00 15.66 38.58
N GLU A 808 23.27 16.35 39.69
CA GLU A 808 24.61 16.79 40.09
C GLU A 808 25.65 15.66 40.09
N LEU A 809 25.33 14.52 40.70
CA LEU A 809 26.28 13.42 40.84
C LEU A 809 26.67 12.81 39.48
N GLU A 810 25.69 12.64 38.59
CA GLU A 810 25.93 12.13 37.23
C GLU A 810 26.74 13.11 36.38
N THR A 811 26.56 14.42 36.55
CA THR A 811 27.41 15.44 35.91
C THR A 811 28.87 15.25 36.30
N TRP A 812 29.17 15.10 37.60
CA TRP A 812 30.54 14.93 38.06
C TRP A 812 31.14 13.58 37.64
N ARG A 813 30.34 12.51 37.61
CA ARG A 813 30.76 11.21 37.07
C ARG A 813 31.10 11.30 35.59
N ASP A 814 30.30 12.01 34.80
CA ASP A 814 30.54 12.15 33.36
C ASP A 814 31.80 12.96 33.08
N LEU A 815 32.02 14.06 33.79
CA LEU A 815 33.27 14.85 33.73
C LEU A 815 34.52 14.03 34.09
N ASN A 816 34.38 13.09 35.03
CA ASN A 816 35.43 12.16 35.38
C ASN A 816 35.73 11.17 34.25
N ARG A 817 34.69 10.57 33.64
CA ARG A 817 34.83 9.70 32.46
C ARG A 817 35.46 10.43 31.27
N MET A 818 35.22 11.73 31.13
CA MET A 818 35.84 12.59 30.11
C MET A 818 37.30 12.94 30.43
N GLY A 819 37.79 12.62 31.62
CA GLY A 819 39.17 12.92 32.05
C GLY A 819 39.40 14.39 32.43
N PHE A 820 38.34 15.18 32.63
CA PHE A 820 38.44 16.57 33.05
C PHE A 820 38.65 16.73 34.56
N THR A 821 38.26 15.73 35.36
CA THR A 821 38.35 15.76 36.82
C THR A 821 39.09 14.55 37.38
N GLU A 822 39.72 14.69 38.54
CA GLU A 822 40.33 13.58 39.27
C GLU A 822 39.35 12.97 40.28
N ALA A 823 39.21 11.64 40.30
CA ALA A 823 38.42 10.92 41.30
C ALA A 823 39.22 10.75 42.61
N SER A 824 38.52 10.50 43.70
CA SER A 824 39.13 9.98 44.93
C SER A 824 39.51 8.51 44.79
N ASN A 825 40.40 8.04 45.66
CA ASN A 825 40.86 6.65 45.69
C ASN A 825 39.74 5.62 45.90
N ASP A 826 38.59 6.03 46.45
CA ASP A 826 37.37 5.20 46.62
C ASP A 826 36.42 5.28 45.41
N GLY A 827 36.85 5.88 44.29
CA GLY A 827 36.09 5.96 43.04
C GLY A 827 34.97 7.02 43.02
N ARG A 828 34.90 7.90 44.03
CA ARG A 828 33.93 9.01 44.04
C ARG A 828 34.42 10.14 43.13
N PRO A 829 33.50 10.85 42.45
CA PRO A 829 33.86 11.98 41.57
C PRO A 829 34.25 13.25 42.35
N THR A 830 34.18 13.22 43.68
CA THR A 830 34.55 14.32 44.58
C THR A 830 35.64 13.88 45.55
N VAL A 831 36.57 14.76 45.85
CA VAL A 831 37.69 14.53 46.79
C VAL A 831 37.58 15.43 48.02
N MET A 832 38.18 15.02 49.14
CA MET A 832 38.38 15.92 50.28
C MET A 832 39.66 16.73 50.05
N ALA A 833 39.55 18.05 50.00
CA ALA A 833 40.69 18.94 49.83
C ALA A 833 40.74 20.00 50.93
N ARG A 834 41.96 20.33 51.38
CA ARG A 834 42.21 21.41 52.32
C ARG A 834 42.43 22.71 51.55
N VAL A 835 41.68 23.75 51.91
CA VAL A 835 41.89 25.12 51.41
C VAL A 835 42.76 25.83 52.44
N THR A 836 43.94 26.29 52.05
CA THR A 836 45.02 26.71 52.96
C THR A 836 44.59 27.84 53.91
N ALA A 837 43.69 28.69 53.43
CA ALA A 837 43.11 29.83 54.15
C ALA A 837 42.10 29.49 55.26
N ILE A 838 41.53 28.28 55.27
CA ILE A 838 40.47 27.89 56.20
C ILE A 838 40.90 26.56 56.84
N PRO A 839 40.92 26.42 58.19
CA PRO A 839 41.31 25.17 58.86
C PRO A 839 40.20 24.10 58.77
N LYS A 840 39.63 23.89 57.58
CA LYS A 840 38.55 22.95 57.28
C LYS A 840 38.79 22.32 55.91
N SER A 841 38.58 21.00 55.83
CA SER A 841 38.58 20.29 54.56
C SER A 841 37.19 20.37 53.93
N PHE A 842 37.14 20.65 52.63
CA PHE A 842 35.91 20.72 51.85
C PHE A 842 35.84 19.52 50.91
N ARG A 843 34.61 19.07 50.62
CA ARG A 843 34.37 18.10 49.55
C ARG A 843 34.24 18.86 48.25
N VAL A 844 35.12 18.58 47.30
CA VAL A 844 35.28 19.36 46.06
C VAL A 844 35.39 18.47 44.84
N VAL A 845 35.07 19.02 43.67
CA VAL A 845 35.42 18.43 42.38
C VAL A 845 36.76 19.02 41.95
N LYS A 846 37.79 18.18 41.83
CA LYS A 846 39.12 18.61 41.40
C LYS A 846 39.18 18.58 39.87
N VAL A 847 39.03 19.73 39.24
CA VAL A 847 39.03 19.89 37.77
C VAL A 847 40.38 20.38 37.28
N LYS A 848 40.81 19.92 36.10
CA LYS A 848 42.03 20.43 35.45
C LYS A 848 41.82 21.87 35.00
N ASN A 849 42.81 22.74 35.22
CA ASN A 849 42.70 24.17 34.84
C ASN A 849 42.41 24.36 33.35
N GLU A 850 43.02 23.55 32.49
CA GLU A 850 42.83 23.58 31.04
C GLU A 850 41.37 23.29 30.64
N ALA A 851 40.69 22.38 31.35
CA ALA A 851 39.32 22.02 31.05
C ALA A 851 38.35 23.20 31.25
N ILE A 852 38.64 24.13 32.16
CA ILE A 852 37.83 25.32 32.41
C ILE A 852 38.43 26.60 31.80
N GLY A 853 39.32 26.46 30.80
CA GLY A 853 39.86 27.58 30.04
C GLY A 853 40.84 28.47 30.82
N LEU A 854 41.46 27.95 31.88
CA LEU A 854 42.48 28.65 32.65
C LEU A 854 43.87 28.23 32.17
N ALA A 855 44.74 29.20 31.88
CA ALA A 855 46.12 28.93 31.47
C ALA A 855 46.86 28.08 32.52
N LYS A 856 47.70 27.15 32.05
CA LYS A 856 48.76 26.54 32.86
C LYS A 856 49.62 27.69 33.37
N THR A 857 49.69 27.87 34.68
CA THR A 857 50.74 28.70 35.27
C THR A 857 52.06 28.00 34.95
N THR A 858 52.74 28.43 33.89
CA THR A 858 54.19 28.28 33.81
C THR A 858 54.72 29.01 35.03
N SER A 859 55.52 28.30 35.82
CA SER A 859 56.29 28.84 36.93
C SER A 859 57.04 30.10 36.47
N LEU A 860 56.51 31.28 36.77
CA LEU A 860 57.36 32.43 37.00
C LEU A 860 57.96 32.24 38.39
N PRO A 861 59.30 32.22 38.53
CA PRO A 861 59.92 32.11 39.83
C PRO A 861 59.50 33.32 40.68
N LEU A 862 59.14 33.04 41.92
CA LEU A 862 59.00 34.01 42.99
C LEU A 862 60.31 34.79 43.11
N GLU A 863 60.39 35.98 42.54
CA GLU A 863 61.33 37.00 42.98
C GLU A 863 60.90 38.39 42.49
N GLY A 864 60.56 39.25 43.44
CA GLY A 864 60.66 40.71 43.33
C GLY A 864 59.49 41.45 42.69
N MET A 865 58.59 41.98 43.53
CA MET A 865 58.12 43.37 43.44
C MET A 865 57.36 43.73 44.73
N GLU A 866 58.13 44.12 45.75
CA GLU A 866 57.68 45.13 46.71
C GLU A 866 57.63 46.49 45.99
N ASN A 867 56.58 47.27 46.27
CA ASN A 867 56.37 48.69 45.92
C ASN A 867 56.15 49.02 44.43
N VAL A 868 54.88 49.29 44.03
CA VAL A 868 54.30 50.61 43.68
C VAL A 868 52.79 50.46 43.53
#